data_AF-A0A524PQK4-F1
#
_entry.id   AF-A0A524PQK4-F1
#
_cell.length_a   1.000
_cell.length_b   1.000
_cell.length_c   1.000
_cell.angle_alpha   90.00
_cell.angle_beta   90.00
_cell.angle_gamma   90.00
#
_symmetry.space_group_name_H-M   'P 1'
#
loop_
_entity.id
_entity.type
_entity.pdbx_description
1 polymer ?
#
loop_
_entity_poly.entity_id
_entity_poly.type
_entity_poly.pdbx_seq_one_letter_code
_entity_poly.pdbx_strand_id
1 'polypeptide(L)'
;MMNLSNWQTRETIHVRRFTLGLCAAAILVLGTAACNLPGSSPTATTAASTASLDSDEPTAAGNAIPAVEEPVTNEAPLPAGLVDVLSAGVESGAWSYEQGLINALKLFTGEFDPSGIWDELPTSFEGTGIIREAQRYLREGTDPQVRLDIESLLAVIAPPSERLLEAAEPESSRSSRLPGLAANRLIGEECSKLYKDGFPAGSNLKCLLYKEGGISGQTVRVYYPLLDMPLDYGDAAFTGIMTSFQTFAKLTSTGQPPQMKGIDLLFVVLPEIEDPSTLAMVPSGSTDDRCLIVVYLGAIEDNELNKGGPDDYGRFLQTIAHEMFHCYQVWNFPAQADANWKVQDWWGEGTATYFSNVVYPEINVEWEWTSAFAYRSADTPLTEMAYENSLFFQYIANQQGDAGVLNIIKAMPAQGNEAAQAAALGSLSNMQTLFHDFGRALIDGEIIDTSKQTIPTLPAYIQAEHQIVVKEANIRTLDAKPFVLSRYAITFSEGHSYNVSRVLTGSAEGYDAARIDVGLPVWTDLPEKVIAGCGPVTYYVLLTSAPTDGGAFAIEFSMIPDEELGCDECLIGTWDVDVPFYVDELTSLMPSTESDQFNVDFAGGVWQIEFTKQAVFTGTYNFATLYSIFQVNAPFGNNIQTNLKLSIEGDISSLYAADGIGHMQTSLLQNNLNFEQEIIMNGDEIPVDDSQFSDLFSPSASSNITYSCDEDTLYLNFAPDSVLGPLKYNRQ
;
A
#
# COMPACT_ATOMS: atom_id res chain seq x y z
N MET A 1 -52.16 -47.34 -26.82
CA MET A 1 -53.48 -46.73 -27.15
C MET A 1 -53.91 -45.99 -25.89
N MET A 2 -54.04 -44.68 -25.80
CA MET A 2 -54.39 -43.61 -26.74
C MET A 2 -53.51 -42.36 -26.53
N ASN A 3 -53.41 -41.57 -27.61
CA ASN A 3 -52.87 -40.21 -27.73
C ASN A 3 -53.58 -39.19 -26.82
N LEU A 4 -52.85 -38.13 -26.44
CA LEU A 4 -53.30 -36.74 -26.57
C LEU A 4 -52.09 -35.79 -26.55
N SER A 5 -51.73 -35.36 -27.75
CA SER A 5 -50.90 -34.18 -28.07
C SER A 5 -51.76 -32.91 -28.06
N ASN A 6 -51.08 -31.76 -27.94
CA ASN A 6 -51.57 -30.36 -27.98
C ASN A 6 -51.89 -29.76 -26.62
N TRP A 7 -50.99 -28.92 -26.09
CA TRP A 7 -51.28 -27.64 -25.43
C TRP A 7 -49.95 -26.85 -25.37
N GLN A 8 -49.53 -26.29 -26.51
CA GLN A 8 -48.50 -25.26 -26.62
C GLN A 8 -49.09 -24.16 -27.49
N THR A 9 -49.42 -23.02 -26.87
CA THR A 9 -49.50 -21.63 -27.38
C THR A 9 -50.49 -20.86 -26.51
N ARG A 10 -49.99 -20.11 -25.52
CA ARG A 10 -50.55 -18.85 -24.94
C ARG A 10 -49.82 -18.50 -23.65
N GLU A 11 -48.61 -17.94 -23.73
CA GLU A 11 -47.98 -17.31 -22.55
C GLU A 11 -47.30 -15.94 -22.81
N THR A 12 -47.36 -15.37 -24.02
CA THR A 12 -46.69 -14.09 -24.33
C THR A 12 -47.56 -12.82 -24.13
N ILE A 13 -48.72 -12.90 -23.49
CA ILE A 13 -49.66 -11.75 -23.34
C ILE A 13 -49.79 -11.26 -21.88
N HIS A 14 -49.21 -11.95 -20.89
CA HIS A 14 -49.41 -11.59 -19.48
C HIS A 14 -48.35 -10.66 -18.86
N VAL A 15 -47.17 -10.49 -19.44
CA VAL A 15 -46.09 -9.67 -18.85
C VAL A 15 -46.32 -8.16 -19.00
N ARG A 16 -46.78 -7.69 -20.17
CA ARG A 16 -47.15 -6.25 -20.37
C ARG A 16 -48.24 -5.73 -19.43
N ARG A 17 -49.04 -6.61 -18.81
CA ARG A 17 -50.09 -6.22 -17.86
C ARG A 17 -49.60 -6.13 -16.43
N PHE A 18 -48.43 -6.67 -16.10
CA PHE A 18 -47.87 -6.62 -14.76
C PHE A 18 -47.02 -5.35 -14.54
N THR A 19 -46.38 -4.81 -15.57
CA THR A 19 -45.58 -3.57 -15.52
C THR A 19 -46.40 -2.27 -15.65
N LEU A 20 -47.48 -2.27 -16.44
CA LEU A 20 -48.58 -1.28 -16.29
C LEU A 20 -49.22 -1.35 -14.88
N GLY A 21 -49.03 -2.49 -14.20
CA GLY A 21 -49.36 -2.72 -12.82
C GLY A 21 -48.53 -1.92 -11.82
N LEU A 22 -47.35 -1.37 -12.17
CA LEU A 22 -46.55 -0.51 -11.26
C LEU A 22 -47.02 0.95 -11.29
N CYS A 23 -47.37 1.49 -12.47
CA CYS A 23 -48.13 2.74 -12.55
C CYS A 23 -49.54 2.57 -11.94
N ALA A 24 -50.19 1.42 -12.14
CA ALA A 24 -51.48 1.12 -11.52
C ALA A 24 -51.37 0.79 -10.02
N ALA A 25 -50.26 0.27 -9.52
CA ALA A 25 -50.00 -0.03 -8.10
C ALA A 25 -49.59 1.22 -7.35
N ALA A 26 -48.85 2.16 -7.96
CA ALA A 26 -48.77 3.53 -7.45
C ALA A 26 -50.19 4.10 -7.33
N ILE A 27 -51.03 4.01 -8.38
CA ILE A 27 -52.42 4.49 -8.32
C ILE A 27 -53.30 3.72 -7.29
N LEU A 28 -53.07 2.43 -7.03
CA LEU A 28 -53.85 1.61 -6.09
C LEU A 28 -53.37 1.72 -4.63
N VAL A 29 -52.06 1.79 -4.39
CA VAL A 29 -51.47 2.00 -3.05
C VAL A 29 -51.80 3.41 -2.56
N LEU A 30 -51.77 4.42 -3.46
CA LEU A 30 -52.19 5.79 -3.17
C LEU A 30 -53.69 5.92 -2.84
N GLY A 31 -54.52 4.96 -3.29
CA GLY A 31 -55.92 4.89 -2.90
C GLY A 31 -56.17 4.35 -1.47
N THR A 32 -55.18 3.69 -0.86
CA THR A 32 -55.30 3.13 0.50
C THR A 32 -54.68 4.01 1.58
N ALA A 33 -53.64 4.79 1.26
CA ALA A 33 -52.99 5.71 2.20
C ALA A 33 -53.84 6.97 2.51
N ALA A 34 -54.70 7.41 1.59
CA ALA A 34 -55.58 8.59 1.76
C ALA A 34 -56.71 8.39 2.80
N CYS A 35 -56.90 7.18 3.34
CA CYS A 35 -58.02 6.87 4.24
C CYS A 35 -57.67 6.84 5.73
N ASN A 36 -56.43 7.15 6.16
CA ASN A 36 -56.04 6.95 7.56
C ASN A 36 -55.09 7.98 8.20
N LEU A 37 -55.08 9.23 7.72
CA LEU A 37 -54.31 10.29 8.40
C LEU A 37 -55.20 11.07 9.41
N PRO A 38 -54.94 10.99 10.73
CA PRO A 38 -55.50 11.93 11.69
C PRO A 38 -54.78 13.27 11.58
N GLY A 39 -55.55 14.35 11.45
CA GLY A 39 -55.02 15.71 11.34
C GLY A 39 -54.25 16.15 12.59
N SER A 40 -53.06 16.69 12.38
CA SER A 40 -52.26 17.38 13.39
C SER A 40 -52.02 18.84 13.00
N SER A 41 -52.22 19.71 13.99
CA SER A 41 -52.08 21.17 13.97
C SER A 41 -50.64 21.65 13.72
N PRO A 42 -50.46 22.91 13.27
CA PRO A 42 -49.16 23.44 12.88
C PRO A 42 -48.29 23.72 14.12
N THR A 43 -47.04 23.23 14.08
CA THR A 43 -45.99 23.68 15.00
C THR A 43 -45.05 24.59 14.24
N ALA A 44 -44.84 25.79 14.77
CA ALA A 44 -43.99 26.81 14.21
C ALA A 44 -42.52 26.38 14.22
N THR A 45 -41.87 26.42 13.05
CA THR A 45 -40.42 26.24 12.93
C THR A 45 -39.74 27.60 13.03
N THR A 46 -38.90 27.74 14.05
CA THR A 46 -37.97 28.85 14.26
C THR A 46 -36.92 28.92 13.16
N ALA A 47 -36.68 30.14 12.68
CA ALA A 47 -35.64 30.49 11.73
C ALA A 47 -34.23 30.12 12.26
N ALA A 48 -33.44 29.46 11.42
CA ALA A 48 -32.01 29.30 11.58
C ALA A 48 -31.26 30.15 10.55
N SER A 49 -30.20 30.77 11.06
CA SER A 49 -29.36 31.81 10.48
C SER A 49 -28.62 31.35 9.23
N THR A 50 -28.63 32.20 8.20
CA THR A 50 -27.67 32.18 7.09
C THR A 50 -26.26 32.41 7.62
N ALA A 51 -25.38 31.43 7.47
CA ALA A 51 -23.93 31.59 7.55
C ALA A 51 -23.38 31.33 6.14
N SER A 52 -22.80 32.37 5.55
CA SER A 52 -22.06 32.29 4.30
C SER A 52 -20.76 31.53 4.54
N LEU A 53 -20.61 30.38 3.88
CA LEU A 53 -19.32 29.76 3.66
C LEU A 53 -18.85 30.20 2.27
N ASP A 54 -17.80 31.02 2.25
CA ASP A 54 -16.98 31.23 1.06
C ASP A 54 -16.40 29.86 0.66
N SER A 55 -16.76 29.43 -0.55
CA SER A 55 -16.19 28.25 -1.20
C SER A 55 -15.06 28.73 -2.09
N ASP A 56 -13.83 28.59 -1.59
CA ASP A 56 -12.67 28.51 -2.48
C ASP A 56 -12.74 27.14 -3.17
N GLU A 57 -13.04 27.14 -4.47
CA GLU A 57 -12.99 25.96 -5.33
C GLU A 57 -11.58 25.36 -5.31
N PRO A 58 -11.42 24.08 -4.91
CA PRO A 58 -10.18 23.36 -5.15
C PRO A 58 -10.07 23.12 -6.66
N THR A 59 -9.05 23.71 -7.27
CA THR A 59 -8.69 23.47 -8.67
C THR A 59 -8.37 21.98 -8.84
N ALA A 60 -9.27 21.23 -9.48
CA ALA A 60 -9.05 19.83 -9.81
C ALA A 60 -7.75 19.69 -10.62
N ALA A 61 -6.76 19.04 -10.04
CA ALA A 61 -5.57 18.62 -10.77
C ALA A 61 -6.01 17.65 -11.87
N GLY A 62 -5.78 18.02 -13.13
CA GLY A 62 -6.13 17.18 -14.26
C GLY A 62 -5.39 15.85 -14.19
N ASN A 63 -6.15 14.76 -14.18
CA ASN A 63 -5.67 13.39 -14.35
C ASN A 63 -5.08 13.24 -15.76
N ALA A 64 -3.81 13.63 -15.93
CA ALA A 64 -3.04 13.23 -17.09
C ALA A 64 -2.69 11.75 -16.93
N ILE A 65 -3.21 10.91 -17.82
CA ILE A 65 -2.80 9.51 -17.93
C ILE A 65 -1.28 9.51 -18.16
N PRO A 66 -0.47 8.94 -17.24
CA PRO A 66 0.98 8.94 -17.38
C PRO A 66 1.34 8.17 -18.65
N ALA A 67 2.26 8.75 -19.43
CA ALA A 67 2.81 8.08 -20.60
C ALA A 67 3.38 6.73 -20.17
N VAL A 68 3.10 5.68 -20.96
CA VAL A 68 3.68 4.34 -20.77
C VAL A 68 5.20 4.48 -20.82
N GLU A 69 5.84 4.53 -19.64
CA GLU A 69 7.30 4.55 -19.52
C GLU A 69 7.86 3.27 -20.13
N GLU A 70 8.98 3.39 -20.86
CA GLU A 70 9.65 2.21 -21.39
C GLU A 70 9.98 1.23 -20.25
N PRO A 71 9.83 -0.09 -20.48
CA PRO A 71 10.04 -1.09 -19.45
C PRO A 71 11.44 -0.91 -18.88
N VAL A 72 11.51 -0.50 -17.62
CA VAL A 72 12.78 -0.34 -16.89
C VAL A 72 13.49 -1.68 -16.97
N THR A 73 14.64 -1.71 -17.64
CA THR A 73 15.49 -2.90 -17.68
C THR A 73 16.05 -3.09 -16.28
N ASN A 74 15.34 -3.83 -15.44
CA ASN A 74 15.72 -4.01 -14.05
C ASN A 74 16.87 -5.01 -13.99
N GLU A 75 18.10 -4.49 -13.94
CA GLU A 75 19.22 -5.25 -13.39
C GLU A 75 18.85 -5.72 -11.98
N ALA A 76 19.30 -6.92 -11.61
CA ALA A 76 19.09 -7.40 -10.25
C ALA A 76 19.68 -6.37 -9.27
N PRO A 77 18.95 -6.01 -8.20
CA PRO A 77 19.44 -5.05 -7.24
C PRO A 77 20.73 -5.60 -6.61
N LEU A 78 21.67 -4.70 -6.37
CA LEU A 78 22.88 -5.00 -5.62
C LEU A 78 22.52 -5.64 -4.26
N PRO A 79 23.46 -6.37 -3.62
CA PRO A 79 23.26 -6.90 -2.27
C PRO A 79 22.71 -5.84 -1.32
N ALA A 80 21.78 -6.18 -0.41
CA ALA A 80 21.13 -5.14 0.40
C ALA A 80 22.11 -4.54 1.41
N GLY A 81 22.91 -5.39 2.07
CA GLY A 81 23.85 -4.95 3.10
C GLY A 81 25.17 -5.72 3.15
N LEU A 82 26.05 -5.31 4.06
CA LEU A 82 27.39 -5.89 4.23
C LEU A 82 27.37 -7.37 4.67
N VAL A 83 26.32 -7.82 5.38
CA VAL A 83 26.16 -9.23 5.76
C VAL A 83 25.86 -10.12 4.55
N ASP A 84 25.13 -9.61 3.56
CA ASP A 84 24.89 -10.31 2.29
C ASP A 84 26.18 -10.46 1.52
N VAL A 85 26.95 -9.38 1.42
CA VAL A 85 28.26 -9.39 0.75
C VAL A 85 29.22 -10.36 1.44
N LEU A 86 29.30 -10.32 2.78
CA LEU A 86 30.07 -11.28 3.57
C LEU A 86 29.67 -12.71 3.23
N SER A 87 28.37 -12.99 3.21
CA SER A 87 27.81 -14.31 2.92
C SER A 87 28.11 -14.77 1.50
N ALA A 88 27.87 -13.93 0.51
CA ALA A 88 28.13 -14.23 -0.91
C ALA A 88 29.63 -14.51 -1.15
N GLY A 89 30.52 -13.78 -0.49
CA GLY A 89 31.96 -14.05 -0.56
C GLY A 89 32.39 -15.35 0.11
N VAL A 90 31.72 -15.76 1.19
CA VAL A 90 31.94 -17.08 1.82
C VAL A 90 31.42 -18.20 0.91
N GLU A 91 30.21 -18.05 0.36
CA GLU A 91 29.56 -19.05 -0.48
C GLU A 91 30.29 -19.27 -1.82
N SER A 92 30.82 -18.19 -2.42
CA SER A 92 31.66 -18.25 -3.62
C SER A 92 33.09 -18.76 -3.34
N GLY A 93 33.50 -18.82 -2.06
CA GLY A 93 34.85 -19.19 -1.65
C GLY A 93 35.90 -18.11 -1.88
N ALA A 94 35.49 -16.84 -2.09
CA ALA A 94 36.39 -15.70 -2.21
C ALA A 94 37.19 -15.46 -0.92
N TRP A 95 36.58 -15.73 0.25
CA TRP A 95 37.23 -15.68 1.56
C TRP A 95 36.61 -16.69 2.55
N SER A 96 37.28 -16.92 3.69
CA SER A 96 36.66 -17.59 4.83
C SER A 96 35.74 -16.63 5.59
N TYR A 97 34.83 -17.16 6.41
CA TYR A 97 33.94 -16.35 7.24
C TYR A 97 34.72 -15.37 8.14
N GLU A 98 35.78 -15.86 8.80
CA GLU A 98 36.65 -15.07 9.67
C GLU A 98 37.34 -13.92 8.92
N GLN A 99 37.87 -14.22 7.73
CA GLN A 99 38.55 -13.23 6.91
C GLN A 99 37.58 -12.16 6.40
N GLY A 100 36.41 -12.57 5.92
CA GLY A 100 35.37 -11.64 5.47
C GLY A 100 34.88 -10.74 6.61
N LEU A 101 34.68 -11.31 7.80
CA LEU A 101 34.23 -10.56 8.98
C LEU A 101 35.28 -9.54 9.46
N ILE A 102 36.56 -9.92 9.52
CA ILE A 102 37.66 -8.98 9.83
C ILE A 102 37.74 -7.87 8.77
N ASN A 103 37.60 -8.21 7.48
CA ASN A 103 37.64 -7.23 6.41
C ASN A 103 36.49 -6.22 6.50
N ALA A 104 35.27 -6.70 6.79
CA ALA A 104 34.12 -5.84 7.01
C ALA A 104 34.31 -4.92 8.24
N LEU A 105 34.90 -5.42 9.33
CA LEU A 105 35.23 -4.57 10.49
C LEU A 105 36.30 -3.51 10.17
N LYS A 106 37.29 -3.83 9.34
CA LYS A 106 38.33 -2.89 8.92
C LYS A 106 37.81 -1.76 8.04
N LEU A 107 36.70 -1.96 7.34
CA LEU A 107 35.99 -0.88 6.66
C LEU A 107 35.59 0.21 7.67
N PHE A 108 35.00 -0.17 8.79
CA PHE A 108 34.54 0.75 9.83
C PHE A 108 35.67 1.42 10.62
N THR A 109 36.90 0.89 10.55
CA THR A 109 38.10 1.54 11.12
C THR A 109 38.85 2.42 10.12
N GLY A 110 38.43 2.44 8.86
CA GLY A 110 39.14 3.15 7.78
C GLY A 110 40.45 2.46 7.35
N GLU A 111 40.71 1.23 7.84
CA GLU A 111 41.87 0.44 7.44
C GLU A 111 41.72 -0.18 6.03
N PHE A 112 40.52 -0.10 5.45
CA PHE A 112 40.19 -0.74 4.19
C PHE A 112 39.26 0.10 3.32
N ASP A 113 39.54 0.11 2.01
CA ASP A 113 38.69 0.69 0.97
C ASP A 113 37.74 -0.39 0.42
N PRO A 114 36.40 -0.18 0.42
CA PRO A 114 35.43 -1.19 0.02
C PRO A 114 35.62 -1.66 -1.43
N SER A 115 36.09 -0.78 -2.32
CA SER A 115 36.37 -1.11 -3.74
C SER A 115 37.52 -2.11 -3.93
N GLY A 116 38.35 -2.32 -2.89
CA GLY A 116 39.45 -3.27 -2.90
C GLY A 116 39.07 -4.70 -2.51
N ILE A 117 37.88 -4.94 -1.96
CA ILE A 117 37.42 -6.27 -1.49
C ILE A 117 36.29 -6.81 -2.36
N TRP A 118 35.37 -5.93 -2.75
CA TRP A 118 34.09 -6.32 -3.30
C TRP A 118 33.97 -5.86 -4.75
N ASP A 119 33.70 -6.83 -5.63
CA ASP A 119 33.41 -6.55 -7.04
C ASP A 119 32.07 -5.79 -7.18
N GLU A 120 31.13 -6.05 -6.28
CA GLU A 120 29.82 -5.41 -6.19
C GLU A 120 29.62 -4.85 -4.78
N LEU A 121 29.39 -3.53 -4.70
CA LEU A 121 29.10 -2.86 -3.44
C LEU A 121 27.63 -3.06 -3.06
N PRO A 122 27.30 -3.19 -1.77
CA PRO A 122 25.91 -3.27 -1.35
C PRO A 122 25.21 -1.93 -1.52
N THR A 123 23.87 -1.94 -1.54
CA THR A 123 23.07 -0.70 -1.53
C THR A 123 23.14 0.03 -0.19
N SER A 124 23.43 -0.69 0.90
CA SER A 124 23.61 -0.13 2.24
C SER A 124 24.90 -0.61 2.88
N PHE A 125 25.61 0.31 3.53
CA PHE A 125 26.83 0.04 4.31
C PHE A 125 26.58 0.09 5.81
N GLU A 126 25.36 -0.24 6.23
CA GLU A 126 25.00 -0.40 7.62
C GLU A 126 25.84 -1.49 8.31
N GLY A 127 26.22 -1.24 9.58
CA GLY A 127 27.19 -2.07 10.29
C GLY A 127 26.67 -2.88 11.48
N THR A 128 25.46 -2.67 11.98
CA THR A 128 24.90 -3.42 13.13
C THR A 128 24.96 -4.91 12.87
N GLY A 129 24.64 -5.35 11.66
CA GLY A 129 24.76 -6.76 11.29
C GLY A 129 26.16 -7.32 11.44
N ILE A 130 27.16 -6.64 10.87
CA ILE A 130 28.57 -7.04 10.97
C ILE A 130 29.08 -7.04 12.41
N ILE A 131 28.69 -6.04 13.21
CA ILE A 131 29.11 -5.94 14.61
C ILE A 131 28.48 -7.05 15.46
N ARG A 132 27.21 -7.39 15.23
CA ARG A 132 26.56 -8.52 15.90
C ARG A 132 27.23 -9.84 15.53
N GLU A 133 27.59 -10.00 14.26
CA GLU A 133 28.32 -11.18 13.80
C GLU A 133 29.72 -11.30 14.41
N ALA A 134 30.43 -10.18 14.56
CA ALA A 134 31.69 -10.10 15.29
C ALA A 134 31.53 -10.51 16.75
N GLN A 135 30.51 -10.00 17.43
CA GLN A 135 30.24 -10.31 18.84
C GLN A 135 29.80 -11.74 19.06
N ARG A 136 29.03 -12.32 18.13
CA ARG A 136 28.71 -13.74 18.10
C ARG A 136 29.98 -14.57 17.95
N TYR A 137 30.87 -14.19 17.03
CA TYR A 137 32.15 -14.89 16.84
C TYR A 137 33.03 -14.81 18.09
N LEU A 138 33.04 -13.71 18.85
CA LEU A 138 33.78 -13.65 20.11
C LEU A 138 33.28 -14.64 21.17
N ARG A 139 31.98 -14.99 21.16
CA ARG A 139 31.38 -15.97 22.06
C ARG A 139 31.58 -17.40 21.61
N GLU A 140 31.42 -17.67 20.31
CA GLU A 140 31.30 -19.01 19.75
C GLU A 140 32.52 -19.46 18.91
N GLY A 141 33.27 -18.49 18.39
CA GLY A 141 34.43 -18.71 17.53
C GLY A 141 35.59 -19.40 18.26
N THR A 142 36.30 -20.24 17.51
CA THR A 142 37.35 -21.11 18.08
C THR A 142 38.77 -20.64 17.79
N ASP A 143 38.99 -19.78 16.79
CA ASP A 143 40.32 -19.25 16.47
C ASP A 143 40.69 -18.09 17.42
N PRO A 144 41.72 -18.25 18.29
CA PRO A 144 42.11 -17.21 19.24
C PRO A 144 42.68 -15.95 18.59
N GLN A 145 43.34 -16.06 17.43
CA GLN A 145 43.92 -14.91 16.75
C GLN A 145 42.81 -14.06 16.13
N VAL A 146 41.85 -14.69 15.46
CA VAL A 146 40.69 -13.99 14.89
C VAL A 146 39.90 -13.27 15.99
N ARG A 147 39.74 -13.89 17.16
CA ARG A 147 39.10 -13.24 18.32
C ARG A 147 39.86 -12.01 18.80
N LEU A 148 41.19 -12.07 18.88
CA LEU A 148 42.02 -10.92 19.26
C LEU A 148 41.91 -9.79 18.23
N ASP A 149 41.91 -10.12 16.94
CA ASP A 149 41.78 -9.13 15.86
C ASP A 149 40.40 -8.46 15.91
N ILE A 150 39.32 -9.23 16.12
CA ILE A 150 37.95 -8.71 16.29
C ILE A 150 37.84 -7.85 17.55
N GLU A 151 38.37 -8.29 18.70
CA GLU A 151 38.37 -7.50 19.94
C GLU A 151 39.09 -6.16 19.75
N SER A 152 40.21 -6.15 19.03
CA SER A 152 40.96 -4.94 18.72
C SER A 152 40.18 -3.98 17.83
N LEU A 153 39.53 -4.48 16.77
CA LEU A 153 38.73 -3.65 15.86
C LEU A 153 37.47 -3.11 16.55
N LEU A 154 36.78 -3.93 17.36
CA LEU A 154 35.62 -3.49 18.13
C LEU A 154 35.98 -2.45 19.19
N ALA A 155 37.19 -2.48 19.76
CA ALA A 155 37.64 -1.42 20.67
C ALA A 155 37.78 -0.05 19.98
N VAL A 156 38.03 -0.04 18.67
CA VAL A 156 38.05 1.18 17.84
C VAL A 156 36.64 1.63 17.48
N ILE A 157 35.81 0.69 17.01
CA ILE A 157 34.46 0.98 16.50
C ILE A 157 33.48 1.31 17.64
N ALA A 158 33.53 0.53 18.72
CA ALA A 158 32.56 0.52 19.81
C ALA A 158 33.25 0.55 21.19
N PRO A 159 34.01 1.62 21.51
CA PRO A 159 34.69 1.73 22.79
C PRO A 159 33.68 1.74 23.96
N PRO A 160 34.02 1.12 25.10
CA PRO A 160 33.12 1.08 26.25
C PRO A 160 32.94 2.48 26.88
N SER A 161 31.76 2.71 27.47
CA SER A 161 31.36 4.00 28.05
C SER A 161 32.36 4.62 29.02
N GLU A 162 33.05 3.81 29.84
CA GLU A 162 34.07 4.31 30.76
C GLU A 162 35.25 4.93 30.02
N ARG A 163 35.63 4.39 28.86
CA ARG A 163 36.70 4.93 28.01
C ARG A 163 36.29 6.23 27.35
N LEU A 164 35.03 6.32 26.91
CA LEU A 164 34.49 7.56 26.36
C LEU A 164 34.51 8.67 27.40
N LEU A 165 34.09 8.41 28.65
CA LEU A 165 34.16 9.39 29.73
C LEU A 165 35.60 9.78 30.09
N GLU A 166 36.54 8.84 30.09
CA GLU A 166 37.97 9.12 30.26
C GLU A 166 38.50 10.07 29.17
N ALA A 167 38.00 9.93 27.94
CA ALA A 167 38.38 10.73 26.78
C ALA A 167 37.55 12.01 26.55
N ALA A 168 36.50 12.24 27.35
CA ALA A 168 35.57 13.36 27.15
C ALA A 168 35.56 14.38 28.31
N GLU A 169 35.17 15.62 27.99
CA GLU A 169 34.82 16.67 28.96
C GLU A 169 33.35 17.08 28.78
N PRO A 170 32.61 17.41 29.86
CA PRO A 170 31.23 17.87 29.72
C PRO A 170 31.19 19.19 28.95
N GLU A 171 30.26 19.36 28.02
CA GLU A 171 30.13 20.56 27.19
C GLU A 171 30.05 21.85 28.03
N SER A 172 29.38 21.79 29.18
CA SER A 172 29.26 22.92 30.13
C SER A 172 30.61 23.47 30.60
N SER A 173 31.67 22.66 30.61
CA SER A 173 33.02 23.10 30.95
C SER A 173 33.60 24.10 29.93
N ARG A 174 33.15 24.06 28.67
CA ARG A 174 33.63 24.92 27.58
C ARG A 174 33.19 26.37 27.73
N SER A 175 32.02 26.61 28.33
CA SER A 175 31.48 27.96 28.59
C SER A 175 32.41 28.85 29.45
N SER A 176 33.37 28.24 30.15
CA SER A 176 34.40 28.93 30.93
C SER A 176 35.64 29.37 30.13
N ARG A 177 35.81 28.89 28.88
CA ARG A 177 36.95 29.25 28.02
C ARG A 177 36.59 30.46 27.15
N LEU A 178 37.49 31.46 27.13
CA LEU A 178 37.30 32.68 26.33
C LEU A 178 37.15 32.34 24.84
N PRO A 179 36.11 32.86 24.15
CA PRO A 179 35.97 32.71 22.70
C PRO A 179 37.20 33.26 21.97
N GLY A 180 37.75 32.52 20.99
CA GLY A 180 38.78 33.01 20.08
C GLY A 180 40.21 32.51 20.29
N LEU A 181 40.47 31.60 21.23
CA LEU A 181 41.74 30.86 21.26
C LEU A 181 41.65 29.70 20.25
N ALA A 182 42.44 29.78 19.18
CA ALA A 182 42.56 28.71 18.20
C ALA A 182 42.90 27.39 18.91
N ALA A 183 42.19 26.31 18.56
CA ALA A 183 42.50 25.00 19.08
C ALA A 183 43.96 24.64 18.75
N ASN A 184 44.66 24.07 19.73
CA ASN A 184 46.06 23.69 19.55
C ASN A 184 46.13 22.54 18.53
N ARG A 185 46.74 22.78 17.36
CA ARG A 185 46.87 21.78 16.27
C ARG A 185 47.45 20.43 16.73
N LEU A 186 48.30 20.43 17.76
CA LEU A 186 48.85 19.21 18.36
C LEU A 186 47.76 18.28 18.92
N ILE A 187 46.65 18.85 19.42
CA ILE A 187 45.51 18.07 19.94
C ILE A 187 44.84 17.28 18.81
N GLY A 188 44.81 17.81 17.58
CA GLY A 188 44.20 17.12 16.44
C GLY A 188 44.92 15.81 16.08
N GLU A 189 46.25 15.83 15.99
CA GLU A 189 47.05 14.63 15.70
C GLU A 189 46.96 13.61 16.83
N GLU A 190 47.02 14.06 18.09
CA GLU A 190 46.87 13.18 19.26
C GLU A 190 45.47 12.56 19.34
N CYS A 191 44.43 13.32 18.99
CA CYS A 191 43.05 12.82 18.98
C CYS A 191 42.78 11.85 17.83
N SER A 192 43.26 12.14 16.61
CA SER A 192 43.18 11.18 15.51
C SER A 192 43.85 9.86 15.87
N LYS A 193 45.02 9.93 16.53
CA LYS A 193 45.67 8.73 17.07
C LYS A 193 44.84 8.03 18.15
N LEU A 194 44.21 8.77 19.06
CA LEU A 194 43.35 8.19 20.10
C LEU A 194 42.17 7.38 19.51
N TYR A 195 41.54 7.90 18.46
CA TYR A 195 40.49 7.19 17.72
C TYR A 195 41.05 5.89 17.10
N LYS A 196 42.16 5.98 16.36
CA LYS A 196 42.81 4.81 15.73
C LYS A 196 43.26 3.74 16.74
N ASP A 197 43.70 4.16 17.91
CA ASP A 197 44.17 3.26 18.98
C ASP A 197 43.00 2.66 19.80
N GLY A 198 41.75 3.04 19.53
CA GLY A 198 40.55 2.50 20.19
C GLY A 198 40.39 2.90 21.66
N PHE A 199 40.66 4.17 21.96
CA PHE A 199 40.49 4.76 23.30
C PHE A 199 41.15 3.93 24.43
N PRO A 200 42.48 3.71 24.37
CA PRO A 200 43.18 2.91 25.37
C PRO A 200 43.07 3.51 26.77
N ALA A 201 43.12 2.61 27.76
CA ALA A 201 43.01 2.95 29.17
C ALA A 201 44.00 4.02 29.63
N GLY A 202 43.53 5.05 30.34
CA GLY A 202 44.42 6.01 30.98
C GLY A 202 45.16 6.92 30.00
N SER A 203 44.64 7.13 28.78
CA SER A 203 45.19 8.09 27.82
C SER A 203 45.27 9.51 28.39
N ASN A 204 44.36 9.87 29.31
CA ASN A 204 44.14 11.22 29.86
C ASN A 204 43.91 12.31 28.80
N LEU A 205 43.77 11.93 27.52
CA LEU A 205 43.63 12.84 26.41
C LEU A 205 42.15 13.18 26.22
N LYS A 206 41.82 14.47 26.21
CA LYS A 206 40.44 14.96 26.10
C LYS A 206 40.13 15.35 24.66
N CYS A 207 39.58 14.41 23.92
CA CYS A 207 39.28 14.53 22.49
C CYS A 207 37.80 14.70 22.19
N LEU A 208 36.96 14.38 23.15
CA LEU A 208 35.51 14.44 23.04
C LEU A 208 34.95 15.53 23.94
N LEU A 209 33.87 16.16 23.49
CA LEU A 209 32.91 16.78 24.37
C LEU A 209 31.73 15.82 24.55
N TYR A 210 30.99 15.97 25.64
CA TYR A 210 29.71 15.30 25.76
C TYR A 210 28.61 16.18 26.32
N LYS A 211 27.42 15.98 25.78
CA LYS A 211 26.16 16.49 26.33
C LYS A 211 25.49 15.36 27.12
N GLU A 212 25.00 15.66 28.31
CA GLU A 212 24.34 14.69 29.18
C GLU A 212 22.96 15.20 29.61
N GLY A 213 21.99 14.28 29.67
CA GLY A 213 20.70 14.52 30.30
C GLY A 213 20.09 13.24 30.86
N GLY A 214 18.89 13.37 31.42
CA GLY A 214 18.15 12.25 31.96
C GLY A 214 16.71 12.19 31.46
N ILE A 215 16.23 10.97 31.19
CA ILE A 215 14.84 10.69 30.82
C ILE A 215 14.36 9.44 31.56
N SER A 216 13.25 9.55 32.29
CA SER A 216 12.67 8.44 33.06
C SER A 216 13.67 7.71 33.99
N GLY A 217 14.61 8.46 34.56
CA GLY A 217 15.67 7.91 35.44
C GLY A 217 16.86 7.27 34.70
N GLN A 218 16.83 7.21 33.37
CA GLN A 218 17.94 6.78 32.54
C GLN A 218 18.82 7.98 32.17
N THR A 219 20.12 7.73 32.00
CA THR A 219 21.07 8.75 31.54
C THR A 219 21.26 8.64 30.03
N VAL A 220 21.26 9.76 29.33
CA VAL A 220 21.56 9.87 27.89
C VAL A 220 22.81 10.72 27.72
N ARG A 221 23.77 10.25 26.92
CA ARG A 221 25.00 10.98 26.59
C ARG A 221 25.23 11.00 25.08
N VAL A 222 25.62 12.15 24.56
CA VAL A 222 26.07 12.32 23.18
C VAL A 222 27.50 12.82 23.22
N TYR A 223 28.44 11.98 22.80
CA TYR A 223 29.86 12.26 22.68
C TYR A 223 30.17 12.70 21.25
N TYR A 224 30.80 13.85 21.11
CA TYR A 224 31.20 14.38 19.81
C TYR A 224 32.62 14.95 19.86
N PRO A 225 33.37 14.87 18.76
CA PRO A 225 34.73 15.40 18.65
C PRO A 225 34.85 16.88 19.07
N LEU A 226 35.97 17.22 19.72
CA LEU A 226 36.28 18.62 20.06
C LEU A 226 36.54 19.49 18.82
N LEU A 227 37.02 18.85 17.74
CA LEU A 227 37.43 19.44 16.47
C LEU A 227 36.58 18.81 15.36
N ASP A 228 36.28 19.59 14.31
CA ASP A 228 35.81 19.03 13.03
C ASP A 228 34.36 18.50 12.97
N MET A 229 33.47 18.93 13.89
CA MET A 229 32.03 18.65 13.80
C MET A 229 31.16 19.92 13.92
N PRO A 230 30.13 20.09 13.08
CA PRO A 230 29.07 21.08 13.29
C PRO A 230 28.34 20.81 14.61
N LEU A 231 28.32 21.80 15.53
CA LEU A 231 27.77 21.62 16.89
C LEU A 231 26.27 21.34 16.92
N ASP A 232 25.56 21.81 15.89
CA ASP A 232 24.14 21.60 15.68
C ASP A 232 23.75 20.13 15.52
N TYR A 233 24.57 19.28 14.89
CA TYR A 233 24.32 17.84 14.82
C TYR A 233 24.45 17.15 16.19
N GLY A 234 25.29 17.66 17.09
CA GLY A 234 25.32 17.20 18.49
C GLY A 234 24.00 17.47 19.22
N ASP A 235 23.42 18.65 18.98
CA ASP A 235 22.10 19.03 19.52
C ASP A 235 20.96 18.25 18.85
N ALA A 236 21.03 18.05 17.54
CA ALA A 236 20.08 17.24 16.77
C ALA A 236 20.11 15.78 17.25
N ALA A 237 21.27 15.16 17.39
CA ALA A 237 21.39 13.78 17.88
C ALA A 237 20.83 13.61 19.30
N PHE A 238 21.13 14.56 20.19
CA PHE A 238 20.57 14.54 21.54
C PHE A 238 19.04 14.65 21.52
N THR A 239 18.50 15.53 20.68
CA THR A 239 17.05 15.67 20.46
C THR A 239 16.47 14.39 19.87
N GLY A 240 17.13 13.81 18.88
CA GLY A 240 16.82 12.54 18.23
C GLY A 240 16.58 11.43 19.23
N ILE A 241 17.58 11.15 20.06
CA ILE A 241 17.50 10.13 21.11
C ILE A 241 16.33 10.41 22.06
N MET A 242 16.17 11.65 22.50
CA MET A 242 15.13 12.00 23.48
C MET A 242 13.72 11.81 22.91
N THR A 243 13.49 12.21 21.66
CA THR A 243 12.21 12.01 20.96
C THR A 243 11.94 10.52 20.76
N SER A 244 12.90 9.76 20.21
CA SER A 244 12.76 8.32 20.01
C SER A 244 12.52 7.58 21.33
N PHE A 245 13.25 7.93 22.39
CA PHE A 245 13.04 7.35 23.72
C PHE A 245 11.61 7.59 24.22
N GLN A 246 11.10 8.81 24.09
CA GLN A 246 9.73 9.15 24.51
C GLN A 246 8.67 8.40 23.71
N THR A 247 8.88 8.23 22.40
CA THR A 247 7.98 7.47 21.54
C THR A 247 8.02 5.99 21.89
N PHE A 248 9.21 5.38 21.95
CA PHE A 248 9.37 3.95 22.21
C PHE A 248 9.03 3.55 23.63
N ALA A 249 9.15 4.44 24.63
CA ALA A 249 8.68 4.20 25.99
C ALA A 249 7.16 3.99 26.10
N LYS A 250 6.39 4.34 25.06
CA LYS A 250 4.93 4.12 24.99
C LYS A 250 4.56 2.80 24.31
N LEU A 251 5.51 2.14 23.63
CA LEU A 251 5.27 0.90 22.92
C LEU A 251 5.05 -0.26 23.90
N THR A 252 3.98 -1.03 23.73
CA THR A 252 3.69 -2.19 24.60
C THR A 252 3.52 -3.45 23.76
N SER A 253 4.40 -4.46 23.94
CA SER A 253 4.32 -5.71 23.17
C SER A 253 3.45 -6.78 23.83
N THR A 254 3.12 -6.69 25.13
CA THR A 254 2.20 -7.63 25.81
C THR A 254 1.56 -7.04 27.08
N GLY A 255 1.21 -5.75 27.04
CA GLY A 255 0.70 -5.04 28.21
C GLY A 255 1.72 -4.86 29.34
N GLN A 256 2.98 -5.26 29.12
CA GLN A 256 4.10 -4.86 29.96
C GLN A 256 4.69 -3.55 29.42
N PRO A 257 5.04 -2.59 30.29
CA PRO A 257 5.80 -1.42 29.88
C PRO A 257 7.11 -1.84 29.23
N PRO A 258 7.57 -1.14 28.19
CA PRO A 258 8.82 -1.45 27.53
C PRO A 258 9.99 -1.15 28.47
N GLN A 259 11.05 -1.95 28.34
CA GLN A 259 12.32 -1.66 28.98
C GLN A 259 13.07 -0.63 28.15
N MET A 260 13.37 0.50 28.78
CA MET A 260 14.24 1.54 28.22
C MET A 260 15.40 1.76 29.17
N LYS A 261 16.63 1.66 28.67
CA LYS A 261 17.87 1.79 29.47
C LYS A 261 18.66 3.03 29.04
N GLY A 262 19.83 3.26 29.66
CA GLY A 262 20.68 4.39 29.31
C GLY A 262 21.20 4.32 27.87
N ILE A 263 21.45 5.48 27.26
CA ILE A 263 21.99 5.60 25.90
C ILE A 263 23.29 6.38 25.94
N ASP A 264 24.30 5.87 25.24
CA ASP A 264 25.48 6.60 24.82
C ASP A 264 25.46 6.67 23.29
N LEU A 265 25.68 7.86 22.72
CA LEU A 265 25.88 8.04 21.28
C LEU A 265 27.27 8.60 21.05
N LEU A 266 28.04 7.99 20.16
CA LEU A 266 29.39 8.39 19.82
C LEU A 266 29.44 8.80 18.35
N PHE A 267 29.86 10.05 18.09
CA PHE A 267 30.29 10.42 16.76
C PHE A 267 31.74 9.99 16.51
N VAL A 268 31.93 9.24 15.42
CA VAL A 268 33.23 8.73 14.99
C VAL A 268 33.77 9.60 13.86
N VAL A 269 34.98 10.13 14.06
CA VAL A 269 35.72 10.89 13.06
C VAL A 269 36.97 10.13 12.73
N LEU A 270 36.86 9.23 11.76
CA LEU A 270 37.98 8.53 11.16
C LEU A 270 38.24 9.20 9.81
N PRO A 271 39.29 10.03 9.69
CA PRO A 271 39.53 10.86 8.50
C PRO A 271 39.87 10.07 7.23
N GLU A 272 40.02 8.76 7.34
CA GLU A 272 40.34 7.84 6.24
C GLU A 272 39.09 7.13 5.69
N ILE A 273 37.92 7.31 6.31
CA ILE A 273 36.64 6.87 5.75
C ILE A 273 36.19 7.97 4.78
N GLU A 274 36.66 7.88 3.53
CA GLU A 274 36.26 8.79 2.44
C GLU A 274 34.84 8.51 1.91
N ASP A 275 34.18 7.44 2.37
CA ASP A 275 32.89 6.99 1.85
C ASP A 275 31.72 7.29 2.82
N PRO A 276 30.72 8.12 2.42
CA PRO A 276 29.60 8.56 3.25
C PRO A 276 28.53 7.49 3.50
N SER A 277 28.68 6.29 2.94
CA SER A 277 27.59 5.30 2.90
C SER A 277 27.27 4.62 4.22
N THR A 278 28.22 4.52 5.16
CA THR A 278 27.90 4.08 6.54
C THR A 278 27.37 5.25 7.33
N LEU A 279 26.12 5.15 7.80
CA LEU A 279 25.46 6.22 8.56
C LEU A 279 25.64 6.01 10.06
N ALA A 280 25.14 4.88 10.59
CA ALA A 280 25.18 4.56 12.01
C ALA A 280 25.12 3.04 12.26
N MET A 281 25.27 2.64 13.53
CA MET A 281 25.11 1.24 13.97
C MET A 281 24.91 1.13 15.50
N VAL A 282 24.38 -0.01 15.95
CA VAL A 282 24.27 -0.39 17.37
C VAL A 282 25.12 -1.63 17.71
N PRO A 283 26.26 -1.44 18.40
CA PRO A 283 27.02 -2.55 18.95
C PRO A 283 26.25 -3.22 20.11
N SER A 284 26.08 -4.54 20.05
CA SER A 284 25.42 -5.30 21.14
C SER A 284 26.42 -5.81 22.20
N GLY A 285 26.05 -5.91 23.47
CA GLY A 285 26.91 -6.58 24.47
C GLY A 285 27.95 -5.73 25.19
N SER A 286 27.70 -4.43 25.39
CA SER A 286 28.37 -3.71 26.48
C SER A 286 28.05 -4.38 27.82
N THR A 287 29.02 -4.39 28.74
CA THR A 287 28.83 -4.86 30.11
C THR A 287 27.96 -3.92 30.93
N ASP A 288 27.93 -2.65 30.55
CA ASP A 288 26.99 -1.67 31.08
C ASP A 288 25.66 -1.87 30.34
N ASP A 289 24.56 -1.94 31.07
CA ASP A 289 23.20 -2.18 30.57
C ASP A 289 22.71 -1.09 29.57
N ARG A 290 23.57 -0.13 29.22
CA ARG A 290 23.36 0.97 28.28
C ARG A 290 23.44 0.47 26.83
N CYS A 291 22.75 1.15 25.93
CA CYS A 291 22.97 0.98 24.49
C CYS A 291 23.99 2.01 23.99
N LEU A 292 24.94 1.58 23.16
CA LEU A 292 25.82 2.47 22.42
C LEU A 292 25.27 2.60 20.99
N ILE A 293 25.16 3.84 20.51
CA ILE A 293 24.91 4.15 19.11
C ILE A 293 26.17 4.79 18.56
N VAL A 294 26.70 4.27 17.46
CA VAL A 294 27.88 4.81 16.79
C VAL A 294 27.40 5.51 15.52
N VAL A 295 27.74 6.79 15.36
CA VAL A 295 27.32 7.61 14.22
C VAL A 295 28.56 8.08 13.47
N TYR A 296 28.56 7.89 12.16
CA TYR A 296 29.65 8.25 11.26
C TYR A 296 29.38 9.62 10.62
N LEU A 297 30.42 10.22 10.06
CA LEU A 297 30.27 11.47 9.30
C LEU A 297 29.39 11.30 8.05
N GLY A 298 29.29 10.08 7.51
CA GLY A 298 28.38 9.75 6.43
C GLY A 298 26.92 10.14 6.70
N ALA A 299 26.43 9.96 7.94
CA ALA A 299 25.08 10.39 8.33
C ALA A 299 24.88 11.92 8.24
N ILE A 300 25.94 12.69 8.50
CA ILE A 300 25.91 14.16 8.38
C ILE A 300 25.91 14.53 6.89
N GLU A 301 26.85 13.96 6.12
CA GLU A 301 26.98 14.25 4.69
C GLU A 301 25.72 13.88 3.91
N ASP A 302 25.15 12.72 4.19
CA ASP A 302 23.89 12.26 3.60
C ASP A 302 22.72 13.20 3.94
N ASN A 303 22.62 13.69 5.17
CA ASN A 303 21.61 14.70 5.52
C ASN A 303 21.88 16.04 4.80
N GLU A 304 23.12 16.52 4.77
CA GLU A 304 23.47 17.77 4.07
C GLU A 304 23.16 17.72 2.57
N LEU A 305 23.29 16.56 1.93
CA LEU A 305 22.95 16.37 0.51
C LEU A 305 21.45 16.43 0.25
N ASN A 306 20.62 16.07 1.24
CA ASN A 306 19.17 15.88 1.06
C ASN A 306 18.30 16.91 1.79
N LYS A 307 18.87 17.77 2.65
CA LYS A 307 18.09 18.68 3.49
C LYS A 307 17.43 19.81 2.69
N GLY A 308 16.19 20.15 3.05
CA GLY A 308 15.41 21.23 2.44
C GLY A 308 15.78 22.64 2.94
N GLY A 309 16.66 22.74 3.95
CA GLY A 309 17.10 24.01 4.53
C GLY A 309 18.26 23.84 5.51
N PRO A 310 18.87 24.94 5.99
CA PRO A 310 20.04 24.88 6.86
C PRO A 310 19.79 24.17 8.19
N ASP A 311 18.57 24.28 8.74
CA ASP A 311 18.16 23.70 10.03
C ASP A 311 17.32 22.43 9.88
N ASP A 312 17.32 21.82 8.68
CA ASP A 312 16.60 20.58 8.41
C ASP A 312 17.53 19.37 8.66
N TYR A 313 17.27 18.68 9.76
CA TYR A 313 17.98 17.48 10.20
C TYR A 313 17.11 16.22 10.04
N GLY A 314 16.04 16.27 9.25
CA GLY A 314 15.02 15.22 9.20
C GLY A 314 15.60 13.82 8.96
N ARG A 315 16.38 13.65 7.88
CA ARG A 315 17.00 12.38 7.50
C ARG A 315 17.98 11.88 8.57
N PHE A 316 18.79 12.78 9.12
CA PHE A 316 19.69 12.47 10.24
C PHE A 316 18.93 12.00 11.49
N LEU A 317 17.87 12.72 11.87
CA LEU A 317 17.05 12.39 13.03
C LEU A 317 16.33 11.04 12.87
N GLN A 318 15.85 10.73 11.66
CA GLN A 318 15.25 9.43 11.35
C GLN A 318 16.29 8.30 11.44
N THR A 319 17.52 8.53 10.99
CA THR A 319 18.64 7.59 11.19
C THR A 319 18.90 7.32 12.69
N ILE A 320 18.90 8.36 13.53
CA ILE A 320 19.04 8.17 14.98
C ILE A 320 17.86 7.38 15.56
N ALA A 321 16.64 7.60 15.07
CA ALA A 321 15.47 6.84 15.50
C ALA A 321 15.54 5.36 15.11
N HIS A 322 16.08 5.05 13.92
CA HIS A 322 16.34 3.69 13.45
C HIS A 322 17.25 2.95 14.43
N GLU A 323 18.42 3.51 14.73
CA GLU A 323 19.37 2.91 15.68
C GLU A 323 18.80 2.80 17.10
N MET A 324 18.06 3.82 17.55
CA MET A 324 17.36 3.75 18.82
C MET A 324 16.35 2.59 18.89
N PHE A 325 15.79 2.15 17.77
CA PHE A 325 14.91 0.99 17.73
C PHE A 325 15.70 -0.32 17.82
N HIS A 326 16.91 -0.42 17.26
CA HIS A 326 17.79 -1.56 17.54
C HIS A 326 18.12 -1.69 19.03
N CYS A 327 18.33 -0.58 19.74
CA CYS A 327 18.45 -0.60 21.21
C CYS A 327 17.19 -1.16 21.87
N TYR A 328 16.00 -0.71 21.43
CA TYR A 328 14.72 -1.22 21.91
C TYR A 328 14.59 -2.73 21.69
N GLN A 329 14.97 -3.24 20.52
CA GLN A 329 14.94 -4.66 20.19
C GLN A 329 15.80 -5.49 21.14
N VAL A 330 17.04 -5.05 21.39
CA VAL A 330 17.96 -5.73 22.33
C VAL A 330 17.39 -5.79 23.75
N TRP A 331 16.75 -4.72 24.21
CA TRP A 331 16.19 -4.67 25.57
C TRP A 331 14.91 -5.46 25.74
N ASN A 332 14.04 -5.48 24.73
CA ASN A 332 12.68 -6.01 24.85
C ASN A 332 12.51 -7.40 24.22
N PHE A 333 13.41 -7.78 23.31
CA PHE A 333 13.44 -9.09 22.64
C PHE A 333 14.86 -9.69 22.65
N PRO A 334 15.54 -9.78 23.82
CA PRO A 334 16.94 -10.16 23.87
C PRO A 334 17.22 -11.55 23.29
N ALA A 335 16.27 -12.48 23.43
CA ALA A 335 16.43 -13.82 22.86
C ALA A 335 16.40 -13.80 21.33
N GLN A 336 15.49 -13.02 20.74
CA GLN A 336 15.41 -12.84 19.30
C GLN A 336 16.60 -12.04 18.78
N ALA A 337 16.92 -10.92 19.42
CA ALA A 337 18.02 -10.04 19.02
C ALA A 337 19.40 -10.72 19.05
N ASP A 338 19.61 -11.75 19.89
CA ASP A 338 20.86 -12.53 19.95
C ASP A 338 20.98 -13.59 18.84
N ALA A 339 19.96 -13.76 17.98
CA ALA A 339 20.00 -14.69 16.85
C ALA A 339 21.03 -14.28 15.78
N ASN A 340 21.37 -15.22 14.89
CA ASN A 340 22.17 -14.96 13.70
C ASN A 340 21.59 -13.79 12.90
N TRP A 341 22.38 -12.74 12.63
CA TRP A 341 21.85 -11.52 12.01
C TRP A 341 21.28 -11.80 10.62
N LYS A 342 21.96 -12.62 9.81
CA LYS A 342 21.49 -13.07 8.48
C LYS A 342 20.10 -13.72 8.50
N VAL A 343 19.65 -14.20 9.66
CA VAL A 343 18.35 -14.87 9.80
C VAL A 343 17.28 -13.91 10.32
N GLN A 344 17.67 -12.84 11.02
CA GLN A 344 16.73 -11.94 11.68
C GLN A 344 16.67 -10.54 11.08
N ASP A 345 17.62 -10.17 10.22
CA ASP A 345 17.72 -8.86 9.55
C ASP A 345 16.40 -8.43 8.87
N TRP A 346 15.66 -9.38 8.31
CA TRP A 346 14.38 -9.10 7.65
C TRP A 346 13.35 -8.40 8.53
N TRP A 347 13.31 -8.74 9.82
CA TRP A 347 12.53 -7.98 10.80
C TRP A 347 13.39 -7.00 11.59
N GLY A 348 14.69 -7.28 11.78
CA GLY A 348 15.63 -6.43 12.48
C GLY A 348 15.69 -5.03 11.86
N GLU A 349 16.03 -4.96 10.58
CA GLU A 349 16.13 -3.72 9.81
C GLU A 349 14.75 -3.21 9.38
N GLY A 350 13.88 -4.10 8.90
CA GLY A 350 12.55 -3.70 8.43
C GLY A 350 11.71 -3.04 9.54
N THR A 351 11.79 -3.53 10.78
CA THR A 351 11.08 -2.89 11.90
C THR A 351 11.79 -1.65 12.44
N ALA A 352 13.12 -1.59 12.41
CA ALA A 352 13.85 -0.37 12.77
C ALA A 352 13.53 0.78 11.81
N THR A 353 13.45 0.48 10.52
CA THR A 353 13.03 1.41 9.47
C THR A 353 11.60 1.89 9.71
N TYR A 354 10.64 0.95 9.90
CA TYR A 354 9.26 1.30 10.22
C TYR A 354 9.13 2.17 11.48
N PHE A 355 9.75 1.77 12.59
CA PHE A 355 9.63 2.52 13.84
C PHE A 355 10.39 3.84 13.83
N SER A 356 11.40 4.02 12.97
CA SER A 356 11.99 5.34 12.73
C SER A 356 10.97 6.32 12.15
N ASN A 357 10.13 5.86 11.23
CA ASN A 357 9.04 6.62 10.62
C ASN A 357 7.92 6.91 11.65
N VAL A 358 7.67 6.01 12.60
CA VAL A 358 6.78 6.31 13.74
C VAL A 358 7.25 7.50 14.59
N VAL A 359 8.57 7.70 14.70
CA VAL A 359 9.14 8.86 15.41
C VAL A 359 9.07 10.12 14.56
N TYR A 360 9.36 10.01 13.26
CA TYR A 360 9.47 11.13 12.32
C TYR A 360 8.60 10.93 11.07
N PRO A 361 7.27 11.01 11.21
CA PRO A 361 6.32 10.57 10.19
C PRO A 361 6.19 11.50 8.99
N GLU A 362 7.01 12.53 8.86
CA GLU A 362 6.94 13.47 7.72
C GLU A 362 8.25 13.49 6.90
N ILE A 363 9.26 12.70 7.33
CA ILE A 363 10.59 12.69 6.71
C ILE A 363 10.66 11.67 5.57
N ASN A 364 9.96 10.54 5.73
CA ASN A 364 9.69 9.57 4.67
C ASN A 364 10.94 8.98 3.98
N VAL A 365 12.07 8.85 4.70
CA VAL A 365 13.30 8.25 4.13
C VAL A 365 13.04 6.82 3.65
N GLU A 366 12.13 6.09 4.31
CA GLU A 366 11.81 4.72 3.95
C GLU A 366 11.21 4.56 2.54
N TRP A 367 10.72 5.64 1.93
CA TRP A 367 10.18 5.60 0.56
C TRP A 367 11.24 5.23 -0.48
N GLU A 368 12.52 5.44 -0.19
CA GLU A 368 13.62 5.04 -1.09
C GLU A 368 13.68 3.52 -1.32
N TRP A 369 13.14 2.73 -0.38
CA TRP A 369 13.13 1.26 -0.47
C TRP A 369 11.96 0.69 -1.26
N THR A 370 11.00 1.51 -1.68
CA THR A 370 9.78 1.06 -2.40
C THR A 370 10.11 0.34 -3.71
N SER A 371 11.09 0.83 -4.46
CA SER A 371 11.55 0.24 -5.73
C SER A 371 12.23 -1.10 -5.50
N ALA A 372 13.10 -1.18 -4.49
CA ALA A 372 13.77 -2.41 -4.10
C ALA A 372 12.77 -3.47 -3.62
N PHE A 373 11.78 -3.06 -2.82
CA PHE A 373 10.70 -3.93 -2.37
C PHE A 373 9.89 -4.47 -3.56
N ALA A 374 9.45 -3.58 -4.46
CA ALA A 374 8.65 -3.93 -5.62
C ALA A 374 9.37 -4.96 -6.49
N TYR A 375 10.68 -4.81 -6.69
CA TYR A 375 11.48 -5.78 -7.43
C TYR A 375 11.63 -7.11 -6.67
N ARG A 376 12.22 -7.07 -5.46
CA ARG A 376 12.65 -8.27 -4.72
C ARG A 376 11.50 -9.15 -4.26
N SER A 377 10.38 -8.55 -3.84
CA SER A 377 9.22 -9.32 -3.37
C SER A 377 8.57 -10.20 -4.46
N ALA A 378 9.00 -10.09 -5.73
CA ALA A 378 8.46 -10.89 -6.85
C ALA A 378 8.94 -12.34 -6.80
N ASP A 379 10.12 -12.59 -6.23
CA ASP A 379 10.75 -13.91 -6.16
C ASP A 379 11.50 -14.20 -4.86
N THR A 380 11.80 -13.17 -4.08
CA THR A 380 12.49 -13.26 -2.80
C THR A 380 11.45 -13.28 -1.67
N PRO A 381 11.48 -14.28 -0.78
CA PRO A 381 10.61 -14.32 0.39
C PRO A 381 10.88 -13.12 1.31
N LEU A 382 9.85 -12.63 2.02
CA LEU A 382 10.04 -11.56 3.02
C LEU A 382 11.17 -11.89 4.01
N THR A 383 11.36 -13.18 4.36
CA THR A 383 12.39 -13.63 5.31
C THR A 383 13.83 -13.58 4.78
N GLU A 384 14.02 -13.27 3.50
CA GLU A 384 15.33 -13.08 2.83
C GLU A 384 15.57 -11.61 2.41
N MET A 385 14.71 -10.69 2.85
CA MET A 385 14.78 -9.24 2.55
C MET A 385 15.23 -8.46 3.81
N ALA A 386 15.48 -7.14 3.72
CA ALA A 386 15.93 -6.34 4.87
C ALA A 386 15.11 -5.04 5.07
N TYR A 387 15.68 -3.87 4.80
CA TYR A 387 15.05 -2.54 4.99
C TYR A 387 13.72 -2.40 4.28
N GLU A 388 13.63 -2.97 3.08
CA GLU A 388 12.48 -2.88 2.22
C GLU A 388 11.22 -3.53 2.83
N ASN A 389 11.39 -4.45 3.80
CA ASN A 389 10.27 -5.02 4.56
C ASN A 389 9.54 -4.01 5.44
N SER A 390 10.06 -2.80 5.62
CA SER A 390 9.35 -1.70 6.28
C SER A 390 7.94 -1.49 5.72
N LEU A 391 7.71 -1.70 4.41
CA LEU A 391 6.39 -1.62 3.78
C LEU A 391 5.42 -2.68 4.34
N PHE A 392 5.89 -3.91 4.54
CA PHE A 392 5.09 -4.97 5.15
C PHE A 392 4.76 -4.62 6.61
N PHE A 393 5.72 -4.12 7.38
CA PHE A 393 5.48 -3.73 8.76
C PHE A 393 4.55 -2.51 8.88
N GLN A 394 4.66 -1.53 7.99
CA GLN A 394 3.72 -0.42 7.87
C GLN A 394 2.30 -0.94 7.62
N TYR A 395 2.15 -1.88 6.68
CA TYR A 395 0.85 -2.50 6.42
C TYR A 395 0.29 -3.21 7.65
N ILE A 396 1.09 -4.04 8.33
CA ILE A 396 0.66 -4.70 9.57
C ILE A 396 0.25 -3.68 10.64
N ALA A 397 0.97 -2.58 10.78
CA ALA A 397 0.60 -1.53 11.72
C ALA A 397 -0.69 -0.80 11.34
N ASN A 398 -0.98 -0.60 10.06
CA ASN A 398 -2.27 -0.06 9.61
C ASN A 398 -3.45 -0.96 10.04
N GLN A 399 -3.24 -2.28 10.03
CA GLN A 399 -4.28 -3.26 10.38
C GLN A 399 -4.38 -3.52 11.89
N GLN A 400 -3.26 -3.51 12.61
CA GLN A 400 -3.15 -4.04 13.98
C GLN A 400 -2.47 -3.08 14.97
N GLY A 401 -2.04 -1.90 14.52
CA GLY A 401 -1.22 -0.97 15.28
C GLY A 401 0.20 -1.48 15.53
N ASP A 402 1.02 -0.64 16.16
CA ASP A 402 2.42 -0.95 16.51
C ASP A 402 2.57 -2.25 17.31
N ALA A 403 1.58 -2.57 18.15
CA ALA A 403 1.59 -3.81 18.94
C ALA A 403 1.56 -5.07 18.04
N GLY A 404 0.91 -5.00 16.87
CA GLY A 404 0.92 -6.08 15.88
C GLY A 404 2.33 -6.38 15.37
N VAL A 405 3.08 -5.33 15.02
CA VAL A 405 4.48 -5.44 14.57
C VAL A 405 5.36 -6.03 15.67
N LEU A 406 5.24 -5.55 16.91
CA LEU A 406 6.00 -6.07 18.05
C LEU A 406 5.66 -7.53 18.38
N ASN A 407 4.41 -7.95 18.17
CA ASN A 407 4.00 -9.35 18.33
C ASN A 407 4.66 -10.27 17.30
N ILE A 408 4.90 -9.79 16.08
CA ILE A 408 5.66 -10.54 15.06
C ILE A 408 7.07 -10.80 15.58
N ILE A 409 7.81 -9.75 15.99
CA ILE A 409 9.18 -9.91 16.52
C ILE A 409 9.19 -10.92 17.66
N LYS A 410 8.26 -10.80 18.61
CA LYS A 410 8.19 -11.70 19.76
C LYS A 410 7.96 -13.16 19.39
N ALA A 411 7.20 -13.41 18.32
CA ALA A 411 6.89 -14.76 17.86
C ALA A 411 8.06 -15.41 17.10
N MET A 412 9.02 -14.62 16.63
CA MET A 412 10.16 -15.14 15.89
C MET A 412 11.06 -16.01 16.78
N PRO A 413 11.64 -17.08 16.22
CA PRO A 413 12.49 -17.97 16.97
C PRO A 413 13.85 -17.31 17.25
N ALA A 414 14.33 -17.47 18.49
CA ALA A 414 15.66 -17.02 18.91
C ALA A 414 16.81 -17.79 18.27
N GLN A 415 16.52 -18.98 17.73
CA GLN A 415 17.49 -19.86 17.08
C GLN A 415 16.80 -20.55 15.91
N GLY A 416 17.52 -20.73 14.82
CA GLY A 416 16.99 -21.39 13.63
C GLY A 416 17.66 -20.88 12.38
N ASN A 417 17.16 -21.36 11.25
CA ASN A 417 17.45 -20.82 9.93
C ASN A 417 16.25 -20.00 9.45
N GLU A 418 16.40 -19.45 8.26
CA GLU A 418 15.36 -18.69 7.57
C GLU A 418 14.02 -19.45 7.44
N ALA A 419 14.06 -20.76 7.11
CA ALA A 419 12.86 -21.59 7.08
C ALA A 419 12.11 -21.64 8.43
N ALA A 420 12.84 -21.60 9.56
CA ALA A 420 12.23 -21.53 10.88
C ALA A 420 11.57 -20.16 11.16
N GLN A 421 12.13 -19.07 10.61
CA GLN A 421 11.50 -17.74 10.67
C GLN A 421 10.21 -17.72 9.85
N ALA A 422 10.25 -18.22 8.61
CA ALA A 422 9.09 -18.31 7.75
C ALA A 422 7.98 -19.16 8.39
N ALA A 423 8.33 -20.32 8.98
CA ALA A 423 7.37 -21.16 9.67
C ALA A 423 6.74 -20.46 10.88
N ALA A 424 7.54 -19.72 11.66
CA ALA A 424 7.03 -18.94 12.79
C ALA A 424 6.11 -17.81 12.34
N LEU A 425 6.46 -17.09 11.27
CA LEU A 425 5.64 -16.04 10.67
C LEU A 425 4.30 -16.61 10.16
N GLY A 426 4.36 -17.71 9.42
CA GLY A 426 3.18 -18.41 8.89
C GLY A 426 2.26 -18.98 9.98
N SER A 427 2.81 -19.27 11.17
CA SER A 427 2.04 -19.75 12.32
C SER A 427 1.21 -18.67 13.03
N LEU A 428 1.45 -17.39 12.71
CA LEU A 428 0.66 -16.29 13.27
C LEU A 428 -0.78 -16.33 12.76
N SER A 429 -1.72 -16.07 13.65
CA SER A 429 -3.15 -16.08 13.31
C SER A 429 -3.45 -15.12 12.16
N ASN A 430 -4.18 -15.61 11.15
CA ASN A 430 -4.59 -14.84 9.97
C ASN A 430 -3.44 -14.35 9.08
N MET A 431 -2.21 -14.89 9.21
CA MET A 431 -1.07 -14.42 8.43
C MET A 431 -1.26 -14.62 6.92
N GLN A 432 -1.86 -15.74 6.47
CA GLN A 432 -2.16 -15.97 5.05
C GLN A 432 -3.02 -14.83 4.46
N THR A 433 -4.08 -14.44 5.17
CA THR A 433 -4.96 -13.34 4.75
C THR A 433 -4.24 -12.00 4.78
N LEU A 434 -3.53 -11.68 5.88
CA LEU A 434 -2.79 -10.42 6.00
C LEU A 434 -1.73 -10.27 4.92
N PHE A 435 -1.01 -11.34 4.60
CA PHE A 435 0.02 -11.33 3.57
C PHE A 435 -0.59 -11.19 2.16
N HIS A 436 -1.72 -11.84 1.90
CA HIS A 436 -2.44 -11.67 0.64
C HIS A 436 -2.99 -10.23 0.49
N ASP A 437 -3.61 -9.70 1.53
CA ASP A 437 -4.18 -8.35 1.53
C ASP A 437 -3.09 -7.28 1.44
N PHE A 438 -1.93 -7.52 2.03
CA PHE A 438 -0.73 -6.71 1.83
C PHE A 438 -0.32 -6.67 0.35
N GLY A 439 -0.26 -7.82 -0.32
CA GLY A 439 0.07 -7.88 -1.75
C GLY A 439 -0.92 -7.11 -2.62
N ARG A 440 -2.23 -7.16 -2.30
CA ARG A 440 -3.27 -6.36 -2.99
C ARG A 440 -3.06 -4.86 -2.76
N ALA A 441 -2.92 -4.45 -1.50
CA ALA A 441 -2.70 -3.05 -1.14
C ALA A 441 -1.40 -2.48 -1.74
N LEU A 442 -0.35 -3.29 -1.86
CA LEU A 442 0.90 -2.90 -2.52
C LEU A 442 0.68 -2.62 -4.03
N ILE A 443 0.00 -3.53 -4.73
CA ILE A 443 -0.27 -3.39 -6.18
C ILE A 443 -1.21 -2.21 -6.47
N ASP A 444 -2.12 -1.92 -5.55
CA ASP A 444 -3.07 -0.81 -5.67
C ASP A 444 -2.52 0.54 -5.18
N GLY A 445 -1.35 0.54 -4.53
CA GLY A 445 -0.78 1.75 -3.94
C GLY A 445 -1.57 2.30 -2.75
N GLU A 446 -2.23 1.42 -2.00
CA GLU A 446 -3.12 1.76 -0.89
C GLU A 446 -2.46 1.66 0.49
N ILE A 447 -1.14 1.42 0.55
CA ILE A 447 -0.43 1.38 1.83
C ILE A 447 -0.32 2.80 2.37
N ILE A 448 -1.08 3.07 3.44
CA ILE A 448 -1.04 4.34 4.16
C ILE A 448 0.21 4.40 5.04
N ASP A 449 0.99 5.44 4.85
CA ASP A 449 2.17 5.74 5.63
C ASP A 449 1.82 6.33 7.02
N THR A 450 2.80 6.39 7.93
CA THR A 450 2.63 7.05 9.23
C THR A 450 2.30 8.53 9.07
N SER A 451 2.80 9.18 8.01
CA SER A 451 2.42 10.55 7.56
C SER A 451 0.93 10.74 7.25
N LYS A 452 0.16 9.65 7.11
CA LYS A 452 -1.20 9.59 6.55
C LYS A 452 -1.28 9.79 5.04
N GLN A 453 -0.15 9.93 4.35
CA GLN A 453 -0.10 9.89 2.89
C GLN A 453 -0.04 8.44 2.43
N THR A 454 -0.35 8.17 1.16
CA THR A 454 -0.05 6.87 0.56
C THR A 454 1.44 6.78 0.29
N ILE A 455 2.06 5.64 0.63
CA ILE A 455 3.45 5.38 0.21
C ILE A 455 3.47 5.37 -1.32
N PRO A 456 4.35 6.14 -1.97
CA PRO A 456 4.54 6.06 -3.40
C PRO A 456 4.94 4.64 -3.78
N THR A 457 4.07 3.94 -4.49
CA THR A 457 4.38 2.61 -5.04
C THR A 457 4.64 2.77 -6.51
N LEU A 458 5.73 2.16 -6.99
CA LEU A 458 5.89 1.95 -8.42
C LEU A 458 4.86 0.92 -8.89
N PRO A 459 4.49 0.93 -10.18
CA PRO A 459 3.76 -0.19 -10.77
C PRO A 459 4.41 -1.50 -10.35
N ALA A 460 3.58 -2.45 -9.92
CA ALA A 460 4.09 -3.71 -9.40
C ALA A 460 5.02 -4.36 -10.44
N TYR A 461 6.28 -4.58 -10.09
CA TYR A 461 7.20 -5.28 -10.96
C TYR A 461 6.71 -6.71 -11.22
N ILE A 462 6.70 -7.11 -12.49
CA ILE A 462 6.29 -8.44 -12.92
C ILE A 462 7.44 -9.03 -13.74
N GLN A 463 7.94 -10.18 -13.29
CA GLN A 463 9.02 -10.90 -13.95
C GLN A 463 8.66 -11.22 -15.41
N ALA A 464 9.66 -11.22 -16.29
CA ALA A 464 9.43 -11.42 -17.72
C ALA A 464 8.75 -12.76 -18.03
N GLU A 465 9.11 -13.83 -17.30
CA GLU A 465 8.50 -15.16 -17.38
C GLU A 465 7.05 -15.22 -16.87
N HIS A 466 6.64 -14.24 -16.05
CA HIS A 466 5.28 -14.12 -15.52
C HIS A 466 4.39 -13.20 -16.37
N GLN A 467 4.92 -12.67 -17.48
CA GLN A 467 4.15 -11.97 -18.52
C GLN A 467 3.65 -12.99 -19.55
N ILE A 468 2.38 -13.37 -19.44
CA ILE A 468 1.77 -14.45 -20.22
C ILE A 468 0.84 -13.84 -21.26
N VAL A 469 1.15 -14.00 -22.55
CA VAL A 469 0.27 -13.59 -23.65
C VAL A 469 -0.49 -14.79 -24.20
N VAL A 470 -1.81 -14.78 -24.06
CA VAL A 470 -2.71 -15.84 -24.51
C VAL A 470 -3.22 -15.51 -25.92
N LYS A 471 -2.68 -16.20 -26.93
CA LYS A 471 -3.10 -16.11 -28.35
C LYS A 471 -3.83 -17.36 -28.83
N GLU A 472 -3.50 -18.48 -28.24
CA GLU A 472 -4.02 -19.81 -28.55
C GLU A 472 -4.28 -20.56 -27.24
N ALA A 473 -4.85 -21.75 -27.31
CA ALA A 473 -5.08 -22.58 -26.14
C ALA A 473 -3.79 -22.76 -25.33
N ASN A 474 -3.82 -22.34 -24.07
CA ASN A 474 -2.67 -22.29 -23.19
C ASN A 474 -3.01 -22.91 -21.84
N ILE A 475 -2.22 -23.89 -21.41
CA ILE A 475 -2.32 -24.45 -20.06
C ILE A 475 -1.03 -24.07 -19.33
N ARG A 476 -1.16 -23.41 -18.18
CA ARG A 476 -0.04 -22.95 -17.37
C ARG A 476 -0.29 -23.25 -15.91
N THR A 477 0.72 -23.78 -15.26
CA THR A 477 0.80 -23.78 -13.80
C THR A 477 1.43 -22.47 -13.36
N LEU A 478 0.72 -21.72 -12.53
CA LEU A 478 1.23 -20.57 -11.80
C LEU A 478 1.43 -21.01 -10.36
N ASP A 479 2.52 -20.59 -9.73
CA ASP A 479 2.81 -20.95 -8.34
C ASP A 479 3.26 -19.77 -7.49
N ALA A 480 3.18 -19.95 -6.18
CA ALA A 480 3.71 -19.04 -5.18
C ALA A 480 4.46 -19.82 -4.09
N LYS A 481 5.66 -19.34 -3.79
CA LYS A 481 6.45 -19.77 -2.64
C LYS A 481 5.96 -19.05 -1.37
N PRO A 482 6.18 -19.64 -0.18
CA PRO A 482 5.88 -18.97 1.08
C PRO A 482 6.54 -17.59 1.16
N PHE A 483 5.75 -16.58 1.54
CA PHE A 483 6.17 -15.18 1.71
C PHE A 483 6.74 -14.49 0.47
N VAL A 484 6.45 -14.99 -0.74
CA VAL A 484 6.73 -14.31 -2.01
C VAL A 484 5.43 -13.72 -2.58
N LEU A 485 5.47 -12.47 -3.05
CA LEU A 485 4.37 -11.84 -3.79
C LEU A 485 4.46 -12.22 -5.27
N SER A 486 4.01 -13.44 -5.59
CA SER A 486 4.06 -13.98 -6.95
C SER A 486 3.02 -13.27 -7.82
N ARG A 487 3.51 -12.40 -8.69
CA ARG A 487 2.70 -11.52 -9.55
C ARG A 487 2.83 -11.99 -11.00
N TYR A 488 1.68 -12.08 -11.67
CA TYR A 488 1.57 -12.45 -13.07
C TYR A 488 0.77 -11.39 -13.84
N ALA A 489 1.16 -11.14 -15.08
CA ALA A 489 0.35 -10.38 -16.03
C ALA A 489 -0.14 -11.34 -17.11
N ILE A 490 -1.44 -11.60 -17.14
CA ILE A 490 -2.06 -12.46 -18.14
C ILE A 490 -2.78 -11.57 -19.15
N THR A 491 -2.21 -11.45 -20.34
CA THR A 491 -2.76 -10.66 -21.45
C THR A 491 -3.46 -11.57 -22.45
N PHE A 492 -4.78 -11.46 -22.51
CA PHE A 492 -5.63 -12.09 -23.52
C PHE A 492 -5.60 -11.24 -24.79
N SER A 493 -5.27 -11.85 -25.92
CA SER A 493 -5.19 -11.12 -27.19
C SER A 493 -6.58 -10.75 -27.71
N GLU A 494 -6.66 -9.67 -28.48
CA GLU A 494 -7.92 -9.18 -29.03
C GLU A 494 -8.60 -10.15 -30.03
N GLY A 495 -9.86 -9.87 -30.35
CA GLY A 495 -10.68 -10.59 -31.32
C GLY A 495 -11.31 -11.90 -30.81
N HIS A 496 -11.23 -12.22 -29.52
CA HIS A 496 -11.77 -13.48 -28.99
C HIS A 496 -12.39 -13.34 -27.60
N SER A 497 -13.33 -14.23 -27.30
CA SER A 497 -13.61 -14.63 -25.93
C SER A 497 -12.74 -15.84 -25.56
N TYR A 498 -12.44 -15.99 -24.28
CA TYR A 498 -11.62 -17.06 -23.74
C TYR A 498 -12.37 -17.76 -22.61
N ASN A 499 -12.43 -19.09 -22.68
CA ASN A 499 -12.83 -19.92 -21.55
C ASN A 499 -11.61 -20.16 -20.66
N VAL A 500 -11.74 -19.81 -19.39
CA VAL A 500 -10.73 -19.94 -18.37
C VAL A 500 -11.22 -20.93 -17.33
N SER A 501 -10.46 -21.99 -17.10
CA SER A 501 -10.71 -22.90 -15.98
C SER A 501 -9.50 -22.95 -15.07
N ARG A 502 -9.75 -23.01 -13.75
CA ARG A 502 -8.71 -23.10 -12.73
C ARG A 502 -8.78 -24.43 -12.00
N VAL A 503 -7.62 -25.05 -11.76
CA VAL A 503 -7.48 -26.27 -10.96
C VAL A 503 -6.34 -26.09 -9.97
N LEU A 504 -6.64 -26.22 -8.68
CA LEU A 504 -5.59 -26.24 -7.65
C LEU A 504 -4.74 -27.51 -7.82
N THR A 505 -3.43 -27.34 -8.03
CA THR A 505 -2.48 -28.45 -8.27
C THR A 505 -1.39 -28.53 -7.19
N GLY A 506 -1.14 -27.45 -6.46
CA GLY A 506 -0.21 -27.41 -5.34
C GLY A 506 -0.77 -28.08 -4.09
N SER A 507 0.13 -28.49 -3.19
CA SER A 507 -0.21 -29.11 -1.90
C SER A 507 -0.22 -28.14 -0.72
N ALA A 508 0.37 -26.95 -0.87
CA ALA A 508 0.30 -25.90 0.14
C ALA A 508 -1.00 -25.10 0.02
N GLU A 509 -1.47 -24.55 1.15
CA GLU A 509 -2.56 -23.58 1.14
C GLU A 509 -2.05 -22.22 0.64
N GLY A 510 -2.94 -21.44 0.03
CA GLY A 510 -2.63 -20.13 -0.50
C GLY A 510 -3.89 -19.41 -0.98
N TYR A 511 -3.72 -18.17 -1.39
CA TYR A 511 -4.77 -17.34 -1.97
C TYR A 511 -4.34 -16.84 -3.35
N ASP A 512 -5.32 -16.74 -4.24
CA ASP A 512 -5.22 -16.11 -5.54
C ASP A 512 -6.26 -15.01 -5.68
N ALA A 513 -5.89 -13.94 -6.35
CA ALA A 513 -6.82 -12.89 -6.77
C ALA A 513 -6.34 -12.29 -8.09
N ALA A 514 -7.26 -11.78 -8.88
CA ALA A 514 -7.02 -11.13 -10.15
C ALA A 514 -7.65 -9.73 -10.15
N ARG A 515 -6.96 -8.78 -10.78
CA ARG A 515 -7.43 -7.42 -11.04
C ARG A 515 -7.22 -7.09 -12.51
N ILE A 516 -8.19 -6.48 -13.16
CA ILE A 516 -8.04 -6.03 -14.54
C ILE A 516 -7.18 -4.76 -14.62
N ASP A 517 -6.26 -4.68 -15.58
CA ASP A 517 -5.34 -3.56 -15.81
C ASP A 517 -6.01 -2.39 -16.56
N VAL A 518 -7.05 -1.83 -15.95
CA VAL A 518 -7.81 -0.68 -16.49
C VAL A 518 -8.08 0.38 -15.42
N GLY A 519 -7.27 0.40 -14.36
CA GLY A 519 -7.39 1.38 -13.27
C GLY A 519 -8.54 1.14 -12.30
N LEU A 520 -9.17 -0.04 -12.32
CA LEU A 520 -10.19 -0.41 -11.34
C LEU A 520 -9.55 -1.17 -10.15
N PRO A 521 -9.67 -0.68 -8.91
CA PRO A 521 -9.06 -1.32 -7.72
C PRO A 521 -9.90 -2.49 -7.20
N VAL A 522 -10.41 -3.34 -8.11
CA VAL A 522 -11.32 -4.44 -7.75
C VAL A 522 -10.63 -5.78 -7.96
N TRP A 523 -10.36 -6.47 -6.86
CA TRP A 523 -9.81 -7.82 -6.83
C TRP A 523 -10.94 -8.86 -6.80
N THR A 524 -10.93 -9.78 -7.75
CA THR A 524 -11.86 -10.93 -7.82
C THR A 524 -11.10 -12.20 -8.19
N ASP A 525 -11.79 -13.34 -8.29
CA ASP A 525 -11.24 -14.48 -9.01
C ASP A 525 -11.05 -14.09 -10.50
N LEU A 526 -10.07 -14.70 -11.17
CA LEU A 526 -9.98 -14.59 -12.64
C LEU A 526 -11.27 -15.19 -13.24
N PRO A 527 -12.04 -14.44 -14.05
CA PRO A 527 -13.36 -14.88 -14.47
C PRO A 527 -13.27 -16.10 -15.39
N GLU A 528 -14.27 -17.00 -15.30
CA GLU A 528 -14.34 -18.22 -16.14
C GLU A 528 -14.46 -17.90 -17.63
N LYS A 529 -14.92 -16.69 -17.97
CA LYS A 529 -14.96 -16.17 -19.34
C LYS A 529 -14.31 -14.79 -19.38
N VAL A 530 -13.25 -14.66 -20.18
CA VAL A 530 -12.61 -13.37 -20.47
C VAL A 530 -13.00 -12.92 -21.86
N ILE A 531 -13.35 -11.65 -22.00
CA ILE A 531 -13.75 -11.05 -23.27
C ILE A 531 -12.65 -10.07 -23.69
N ALA A 532 -11.95 -10.35 -24.78
CA ALA A 532 -10.96 -9.46 -25.37
C ALA A 532 -11.37 -9.16 -26.82
N GLY A 533 -12.40 -8.33 -27.00
CA GLY A 533 -12.95 -8.00 -28.32
C GLY A 533 -12.13 -6.92 -29.05
N CYS A 534 -12.22 -5.68 -28.58
CA CYS A 534 -11.67 -4.47 -29.22
C CYS A 534 -10.21 -4.14 -28.92
N GLY A 535 -9.56 -4.95 -28.10
CA GLY A 535 -8.21 -4.72 -27.64
C GLY A 535 -7.78 -5.85 -26.71
N PRO A 536 -6.48 -5.96 -26.44
CA PRO A 536 -5.98 -6.92 -25.46
C PRO A 536 -6.51 -6.56 -24.08
N VAL A 537 -6.81 -7.60 -23.29
CA VAL A 537 -7.23 -7.44 -21.88
C VAL A 537 -6.17 -8.07 -21.01
N THR A 538 -5.61 -7.29 -20.09
CA THR A 538 -4.60 -7.75 -19.14
C THR A 538 -5.21 -7.87 -17.75
N TYR A 539 -4.96 -8.99 -17.10
CA TYR A 539 -5.20 -9.18 -15.67
C TYR A 539 -3.88 -9.28 -14.93
N TYR A 540 -3.75 -8.53 -13.84
CA TYR A 540 -2.77 -8.79 -12.81
C TYR A 540 -3.30 -9.88 -11.89
N VAL A 541 -2.57 -10.99 -11.78
CA VAL A 541 -2.91 -12.09 -10.90
C VAL A 541 -1.86 -12.17 -9.81
N LEU A 542 -2.33 -12.12 -8.56
CA LEU A 542 -1.52 -12.25 -7.36
C LEU A 542 -1.77 -13.63 -6.74
N LEU A 543 -0.71 -14.42 -6.61
CA LEU A 543 -0.71 -15.66 -5.82
C LEU A 543 0.16 -15.44 -4.58
N THR A 544 -0.33 -15.83 -3.42
CA THR A 544 0.43 -15.78 -2.17
C THR A 544 0.25 -17.04 -1.33
N SER A 545 1.30 -17.40 -0.60
CA SER A 545 1.27 -18.44 0.42
C SER A 545 2.05 -17.97 1.64
N ALA A 546 1.58 -18.30 2.83
CA ALA A 546 2.23 -18.07 4.12
C ALA A 546 2.61 -19.38 4.83
N PRO A 547 1.86 -20.50 4.70
CA PRO A 547 2.29 -21.78 5.24
C PRO A 547 3.60 -22.25 4.60
N THR A 548 4.54 -22.68 5.43
CA THR A 548 5.80 -23.31 4.98
C THR A 548 5.67 -24.81 4.77
N ASP A 549 4.54 -25.38 5.18
CA ASP A 549 4.32 -26.81 5.25
C ASP A 549 3.59 -27.23 3.97
N GLY A 550 4.22 -28.07 3.14
CA GLY A 550 3.53 -28.69 2.00
C GLY A 550 3.90 -28.19 0.60
N GLY A 551 5.05 -27.53 0.41
CA GLY A 551 5.54 -27.16 -0.93
C GLY A 551 5.02 -25.81 -1.42
N ALA A 552 4.92 -25.62 -2.73
CA ALA A 552 4.39 -24.38 -3.32
C ALA A 552 2.86 -24.44 -3.44
N PHE A 553 2.21 -23.29 -3.25
CA PHE A 553 0.82 -23.09 -3.67
C PHE A 553 0.83 -22.97 -5.19
N ALA A 554 0.01 -23.76 -5.91
CA ALA A 554 0.04 -23.77 -7.37
C ALA A 554 -1.34 -24.00 -7.98
N ILE A 555 -1.66 -23.24 -9.02
CA ILE A 555 -2.90 -23.29 -9.78
C ILE A 555 -2.59 -23.54 -11.24
N GLU A 556 -3.21 -24.56 -11.83
CA GLU A 556 -3.21 -24.75 -13.27
C GLU A 556 -4.38 -23.98 -13.88
N PHE A 557 -4.06 -23.01 -14.73
CA PHE A 557 -5.00 -22.29 -15.57
C PHE A 557 -5.00 -22.89 -16.97
N SER A 558 -6.20 -23.23 -17.46
CA SER A 558 -6.43 -23.55 -18.87
C SER A 558 -7.20 -22.40 -19.50
N MET A 559 -6.56 -21.70 -20.42
CA MET A 559 -7.05 -20.50 -21.10
C MET A 559 -7.20 -20.81 -22.58
N ILE A 560 -8.43 -21.04 -23.04
CA ILE A 560 -8.74 -21.54 -24.37
C ILE A 560 -9.58 -20.49 -25.11
N PRO A 561 -9.13 -19.96 -26.27
CA PRO A 561 -9.98 -19.14 -27.12
C PRO A 561 -11.26 -19.90 -27.50
N ASP A 562 -12.40 -19.23 -27.40
CA ASP A 562 -13.73 -19.81 -27.64
C ASP A 562 -14.34 -19.24 -28.92
N GLU A 563 -15.05 -18.12 -28.82
CA GLU A 563 -15.71 -17.47 -29.95
C GLU A 563 -14.87 -16.29 -30.46
N GLU A 564 -14.72 -16.18 -31.79
CA GLU A 564 -14.18 -14.98 -32.43
C GLU A 564 -15.18 -13.85 -32.26
N LEU A 565 -14.71 -12.72 -31.73
CA LEU A 565 -15.51 -11.54 -31.47
C LEU A 565 -15.17 -10.45 -32.48
N GLY A 566 -16.21 -9.79 -32.98
CA GLY A 566 -16.03 -8.52 -33.68
C GLY A 566 -15.65 -7.42 -32.68
N CYS A 567 -14.89 -6.43 -33.16
CA CYS A 567 -14.82 -5.14 -32.47
C CYS A 567 -15.76 -4.16 -33.16
N ASP A 568 -16.69 -3.59 -32.40
CA ASP A 568 -17.51 -2.49 -32.89
C ASP A 568 -16.91 -1.15 -32.42
N GLU A 569 -16.03 -0.59 -33.25
CA GLU A 569 -15.35 0.69 -32.98
C GLU A 569 -16.33 1.85 -32.77
N CYS A 570 -17.59 1.69 -33.19
CA CYS A 570 -18.63 2.68 -32.92
C CYS A 570 -18.93 2.84 -31.43
N LEU A 571 -18.71 1.82 -30.60
CA LEU A 571 -19.04 1.88 -29.17
C LEU A 571 -17.96 2.66 -28.42
N ILE A 572 -16.71 2.58 -28.89
CA ILE A 572 -15.54 3.10 -28.20
C ILE A 572 -15.63 4.62 -28.06
N GLY A 573 -15.56 5.10 -26.82
CA GLY A 573 -15.61 6.52 -26.49
C GLY A 573 -16.63 6.82 -25.40
N THR A 574 -16.82 8.12 -25.17
CA THR A 574 -17.67 8.67 -24.12
C THR A 574 -18.99 9.14 -24.71
N TRP A 575 -20.09 8.79 -24.06
CA TRP A 575 -21.46 9.02 -24.51
C TRP A 575 -22.29 9.64 -23.39
N ASP A 576 -22.89 10.79 -23.65
CA ASP A 576 -23.80 11.45 -22.73
C ASP A 576 -25.24 11.15 -23.12
N VAL A 577 -26.11 10.89 -22.14
CA VAL A 577 -27.53 10.68 -22.41
C VAL A 577 -28.12 11.89 -23.14
N ASP A 578 -28.89 11.65 -24.21
CA ASP A 578 -29.64 12.69 -24.88
C ASP A 578 -30.86 13.05 -24.02
N VAL A 579 -30.69 14.07 -23.17
CA VAL A 579 -31.73 14.49 -22.21
C VAL A 579 -33.07 14.81 -22.88
N PRO A 580 -33.14 15.57 -23.99
CA PRO A 580 -34.40 15.75 -24.73
C PRO A 580 -35.05 14.43 -25.14
N PHE A 581 -34.28 13.50 -25.71
CA PHE A 581 -34.80 12.19 -26.11
C PHE A 581 -35.30 11.37 -24.92
N TYR A 582 -34.57 11.39 -23.79
CA TYR A 582 -34.98 10.75 -22.55
C TYR A 582 -36.31 11.31 -22.02
N VAL A 583 -36.49 12.63 -22.05
CA VAL A 583 -37.75 13.29 -21.65
C VAL A 583 -38.91 12.88 -22.57
N ASP A 584 -38.66 12.81 -23.88
CA ASP A 584 -39.66 12.37 -24.86
C ASP A 584 -40.07 10.90 -24.62
N GLU A 585 -39.12 10.00 -24.41
CA GLU A 585 -39.37 8.58 -24.09
C GLU A 585 -40.15 8.43 -22.79
N LEU A 586 -39.75 9.14 -21.72
CA LEU A 586 -40.44 9.11 -20.43
C LEU A 586 -41.89 9.60 -20.56
N THR A 587 -42.12 10.66 -21.35
CA THR A 587 -43.47 11.18 -21.65
C THR A 587 -44.29 10.18 -22.47
N SER A 588 -43.65 9.44 -23.37
CA SER A 588 -44.32 8.45 -24.23
C SER A 588 -44.92 7.27 -23.48
N LEU A 589 -44.44 6.98 -22.26
CA LEU A 589 -44.97 5.93 -21.37
C LEU A 589 -46.37 6.26 -20.84
N MET A 590 -46.78 7.51 -20.93
CA MET A 590 -48.09 8.01 -20.49
C MET A 590 -48.91 8.58 -21.67
N PRO A 591 -49.11 7.84 -22.78
CA PRO A 591 -49.66 8.40 -24.03
C PRO A 591 -51.16 8.65 -23.98
N SER A 592 -51.85 8.20 -22.92
CA SER A 592 -53.31 8.20 -22.80
C SER A 592 -53.87 9.25 -21.84
N THR A 593 -53.01 10.08 -21.26
CA THR A 593 -53.46 11.13 -20.36
C THR A 593 -53.70 12.41 -21.19
N GLU A 594 -54.74 13.18 -20.85
CA GLU A 594 -54.92 14.52 -21.46
C GLU A 594 -53.60 15.30 -21.28
N SER A 595 -53.22 16.15 -22.25
CA SER A 595 -51.87 16.78 -22.38
C SER A 595 -51.31 17.49 -21.14
N ASP A 596 -52.11 17.63 -20.10
CA ASP A 596 -51.84 18.40 -18.89
C ASP A 596 -51.72 17.51 -17.63
N GLN A 597 -51.77 16.18 -17.77
CA GLN A 597 -51.77 15.23 -16.65
C GLN A 597 -50.40 14.64 -16.32
N PHE A 598 -49.41 14.74 -17.21
CA PHE A 598 -48.03 14.32 -16.96
C PHE A 598 -47.10 15.38 -17.56
N ASN A 599 -46.17 15.90 -16.76
CA ASN A 599 -45.16 16.86 -17.20
C ASN A 599 -43.81 16.50 -16.61
N VAL A 600 -42.76 16.48 -17.42
CA VAL A 600 -41.38 16.42 -16.90
C VAL A 600 -40.94 17.85 -16.63
N ASP A 601 -40.82 18.20 -15.34
CA ASP A 601 -40.49 19.56 -14.89
C ASP A 601 -38.99 19.83 -15.01
N PHE A 602 -38.17 18.80 -14.79
CA PHE A 602 -36.71 18.86 -14.90
C PHE A 602 -36.14 17.50 -15.29
N ALA A 603 -35.13 17.49 -16.15
CA ALA A 603 -34.24 16.36 -16.35
C ALA A 603 -32.86 16.92 -16.68
N GLY A 604 -31.82 16.47 -15.98
CA GLY A 604 -30.47 16.97 -16.20
C GLY A 604 -29.47 16.50 -15.16
N GLY A 605 -28.20 16.81 -15.43
CA GLY A 605 -27.06 16.34 -14.66
C GLY A 605 -26.08 15.56 -15.54
N VAL A 606 -25.24 14.73 -14.93
CA VAL A 606 -24.31 13.82 -15.62
C VAL A 606 -24.93 12.44 -15.68
N TRP A 607 -25.16 11.93 -16.88
CA TRP A 607 -25.41 10.51 -17.12
C TRP A 607 -24.56 10.15 -18.33
N GLN A 608 -23.35 9.75 -18.02
CA GLN A 608 -22.29 9.51 -18.97
C GLN A 608 -21.90 8.04 -18.91
N ILE A 609 -21.62 7.46 -20.06
CA ILE A 609 -21.05 6.13 -20.17
C ILE A 609 -19.81 6.17 -21.05
N GLU A 610 -18.83 5.33 -20.78
CA GLU A 610 -17.62 5.20 -21.57
C GLU A 610 -17.37 3.72 -21.89
N PHE A 611 -17.05 3.45 -23.15
CA PHE A 611 -16.56 2.14 -23.58
C PHE A 611 -15.10 2.26 -24.02
N THR A 612 -14.24 1.42 -23.43
CA THR A 612 -12.81 1.40 -23.74
C THR A 612 -12.46 0.23 -24.65
N LYS A 613 -11.31 0.31 -25.34
CA LYS A 613 -10.84 -0.80 -26.21
C LYS A 613 -10.55 -2.07 -25.42
N GLN A 614 -10.28 -1.96 -24.13
CA GLN A 614 -10.03 -3.06 -23.20
C GLN A 614 -11.32 -3.73 -22.72
N ALA A 615 -12.43 -3.56 -23.45
CA ALA A 615 -13.72 -4.17 -23.16
C ALA A 615 -14.28 -3.77 -21.78
N VAL A 616 -14.00 -2.54 -21.33
CA VAL A 616 -14.57 -1.97 -20.09
C VAL A 616 -15.62 -0.93 -20.41
N PHE A 617 -16.76 -1.07 -19.76
CA PHE A 617 -17.86 -0.13 -19.72
C PHE A 617 -17.83 0.54 -18.35
N THR A 618 -17.69 1.86 -18.30
CA THR A 618 -17.90 2.66 -17.08
C THR A 618 -19.12 3.54 -17.26
N GLY A 619 -19.84 3.79 -16.18
CA GLY A 619 -20.93 4.76 -16.16
C GLY A 619 -20.79 5.68 -14.96
N THR A 620 -20.93 6.99 -15.18
CA THR A 620 -20.90 8.02 -14.14
C THR A 620 -22.23 8.75 -14.10
N TYR A 621 -22.80 8.83 -12.90
CA TYR A 621 -24.15 9.31 -12.68
C TYR A 621 -24.16 10.38 -11.58
N ASN A 622 -24.77 11.50 -11.92
CA ASN A 622 -25.22 12.56 -11.04
C ASN A 622 -26.39 13.23 -11.78
N PHE A 623 -27.48 12.49 -11.92
CA PHE A 623 -28.60 12.84 -12.79
C PHE A 623 -29.89 12.86 -11.99
N ALA A 624 -30.71 13.89 -12.21
CA ALA A 624 -32.02 13.98 -11.58
C ALA A 624 -33.13 14.22 -12.60
N THR A 625 -34.27 13.59 -12.37
CA THR A 625 -35.52 13.82 -13.10
C THR A 625 -36.62 14.21 -12.12
N LEU A 626 -37.28 15.34 -12.34
CA LEU A 626 -38.49 15.75 -11.64
C LEU A 626 -39.66 15.71 -12.62
N TYR A 627 -40.73 15.02 -12.28
CA TYR A 627 -41.97 15.06 -13.05
C TYR A 627 -43.20 15.19 -12.17
N SER A 628 -44.22 15.83 -12.72
CA SER A 628 -45.52 16.07 -12.10
C SER A 628 -46.59 15.23 -12.77
N ILE A 629 -47.42 14.57 -11.97
CA ILE A 629 -48.65 13.90 -12.40
C ILE A 629 -49.84 14.67 -11.82
N PHE A 630 -50.78 15.07 -12.68
CA PHE A 630 -52.01 15.72 -12.27
C PHE A 630 -53.23 14.86 -12.61
N GLN A 631 -53.99 14.46 -11.60
CA GLN A 631 -55.19 13.66 -11.75
C GLN A 631 -56.43 14.49 -11.43
N VAL A 632 -57.24 14.77 -12.46
CA VAL A 632 -58.53 15.46 -12.30
C VAL A 632 -59.61 14.44 -11.95
N ASN A 633 -60.42 14.72 -10.93
CA ASN A 633 -61.47 13.82 -10.45
C ASN A 633 -60.94 12.41 -10.11
N ALA A 634 -59.81 12.32 -9.40
CA ALA A 634 -59.36 11.04 -8.84
C ALA A 634 -60.53 10.38 -8.08
N PRO A 635 -60.57 9.04 -7.90
CA PRO A 635 -61.69 8.31 -7.29
C PRO A 635 -62.17 8.83 -5.92
N PHE A 636 -61.39 9.69 -5.28
CA PHE A 636 -61.63 10.34 -3.99
C PHE A 636 -62.21 11.76 -4.09
N GLY A 637 -62.53 12.27 -5.28
CA GLY A 637 -63.23 13.54 -5.49
C GLY A 637 -62.38 14.81 -5.37
N ASN A 638 -61.06 14.70 -5.20
CA ASN A 638 -60.11 15.81 -5.21
C ASN A 638 -59.15 15.71 -6.39
N ASN A 639 -58.64 16.85 -6.85
CA ASN A 639 -57.50 16.86 -7.76
C ASN A 639 -56.25 16.45 -6.97
N ILE A 640 -55.44 15.57 -7.54
CA ILE A 640 -54.18 15.12 -6.92
C ILE A 640 -53.05 15.60 -7.82
N GLN A 641 -52.13 16.38 -7.25
CA GLN A 641 -50.84 16.67 -7.85
C GLN A 641 -49.77 15.84 -7.14
N THR A 642 -49.03 15.06 -7.90
CA THR A 642 -47.90 14.26 -7.40
C THR A 642 -46.66 14.71 -8.13
N ASN A 643 -45.71 15.29 -7.41
CA ASN A 643 -44.38 15.57 -7.93
C ASN A 643 -43.47 14.41 -7.51
N LEU A 644 -42.66 13.90 -8.42
CA LEU A 644 -41.77 12.79 -8.17
C LEU A 644 -40.39 13.16 -8.67
N LYS A 645 -39.41 13.14 -7.77
CA LYS A 645 -38.00 13.35 -8.06
C LYS A 645 -37.30 12.00 -8.01
N LEU A 646 -36.59 11.66 -9.08
CA LEU A 646 -35.65 10.55 -9.15
C LEU A 646 -34.25 11.14 -9.23
N SER A 647 -33.34 10.68 -8.38
CA SER A 647 -31.93 11.05 -8.44
C SER A 647 -31.08 9.77 -8.54
N ILE A 648 -30.08 9.80 -9.41
CA ILE A 648 -29.12 8.72 -9.61
C ILE A 648 -27.73 9.31 -9.38
N GLU A 649 -27.01 8.78 -8.41
CA GLU A 649 -25.67 9.23 -8.04
C GLU A 649 -24.72 8.04 -7.94
N GLY A 650 -23.46 8.24 -8.32
CA GLY A 650 -22.40 7.23 -8.22
C GLY A 650 -21.91 6.72 -9.56
N ASP A 651 -21.29 5.55 -9.54
CA ASP A 651 -20.61 4.98 -10.69
C ASP A 651 -20.78 3.46 -10.79
N ILE A 652 -20.65 2.96 -12.00
CA ILE A 652 -20.68 1.54 -12.33
C ILE A 652 -19.50 1.21 -13.23
N SER A 653 -18.94 0.02 -13.08
CA SER A 653 -17.95 -0.52 -14.01
C SER A 653 -18.30 -1.95 -14.35
N SER A 654 -18.20 -2.33 -15.62
CA SER A 654 -18.47 -3.68 -16.12
C SER A 654 -17.52 -4.05 -17.25
N LEU A 655 -17.29 -5.34 -17.47
CA LEU A 655 -16.74 -5.83 -18.74
C LEU A 655 -17.87 -5.88 -19.77
N TYR A 656 -17.57 -5.69 -21.05
CA TYR A 656 -18.54 -5.84 -22.13
C TYR A 656 -18.01 -6.64 -23.32
N ALA A 657 -18.85 -7.51 -23.90
CA ALA A 657 -18.63 -8.14 -25.20
C ALA A 657 -19.67 -7.64 -26.18
N ALA A 658 -19.24 -7.07 -27.31
CA ALA A 658 -20.12 -6.76 -28.42
C ALA A 658 -19.95 -7.82 -29.53
N ASP A 659 -21.05 -8.20 -30.17
CA ASP A 659 -21.03 -9.13 -31.31
C ASP A 659 -20.80 -8.42 -32.66
N GLY A 660 -20.77 -7.09 -32.67
CA GLY A 660 -20.63 -6.26 -33.87
C GLY A 660 -21.87 -6.21 -34.76
N ILE A 661 -22.98 -6.79 -34.33
CA ILE A 661 -24.28 -6.77 -35.03
C ILE A 661 -25.43 -6.27 -34.13
N GLY A 662 -25.08 -5.57 -33.04
CA GLY A 662 -26.03 -4.87 -32.18
C GLY A 662 -26.46 -5.62 -30.92
N HIS A 663 -25.72 -6.65 -30.49
CA HIS A 663 -25.89 -7.24 -29.15
C HIS A 663 -24.62 -7.11 -28.33
N MET A 664 -24.81 -6.81 -27.06
CA MET A 664 -23.76 -6.65 -26.08
C MET A 664 -24.10 -7.43 -24.81
N GLN A 665 -23.11 -8.10 -24.23
CA GLN A 665 -23.20 -8.72 -22.91
C GLN A 665 -22.33 -7.94 -21.93
N THR A 666 -22.82 -7.74 -20.71
CA THR A 666 -22.03 -7.12 -19.65
C THR A 666 -21.81 -8.05 -18.46
N SER A 667 -20.67 -7.91 -17.80
CA SER A 667 -20.36 -8.56 -16.52
C SER A 667 -19.95 -7.50 -15.51
N LEU A 668 -20.76 -7.32 -14.47
CA LEU A 668 -20.57 -6.27 -13.47
C LEU A 668 -19.25 -6.45 -12.70
N LEU A 669 -18.43 -5.41 -12.64
CA LEU A 669 -17.21 -5.34 -11.81
C LEU A 669 -17.46 -4.57 -10.52
N GLN A 670 -18.12 -3.41 -10.61
CA GLN A 670 -18.41 -2.53 -9.49
C GLN A 670 -19.76 -1.83 -9.69
N ASN A 671 -20.50 -1.63 -8.61
CA ASN A 671 -21.75 -0.88 -8.61
C ASN A 671 -21.84 -0.05 -7.32
N ASN A 672 -21.58 1.25 -7.44
CA ASN A 672 -21.76 2.22 -6.36
C ASN A 672 -22.97 3.13 -6.63
N LEU A 673 -23.91 2.71 -7.46
CA LEU A 673 -25.08 3.51 -7.79
C LEU A 673 -26.00 3.62 -6.57
N ASN A 674 -26.32 4.85 -6.21
CA ASN A 674 -27.35 5.22 -5.26
C ASN A 674 -28.55 5.78 -6.03
N PHE A 675 -29.74 5.28 -5.69
CA PHE A 675 -31.00 5.73 -6.28
C PHE A 675 -31.85 6.34 -5.18
N GLU A 676 -32.22 7.61 -5.34
CA GLU A 676 -33.08 8.30 -4.40
C GLU A 676 -34.39 8.68 -5.06
N GLN A 677 -35.51 8.40 -4.39
CA GLN A 677 -36.83 8.77 -4.83
C GLN A 677 -37.53 9.66 -3.78
N GLU A 678 -38.00 10.82 -4.22
CA GLU A 678 -38.83 11.70 -3.40
C GLU A 678 -40.21 11.82 -4.05
N ILE A 679 -41.27 11.49 -3.31
CA ILE A 679 -42.66 11.64 -3.76
C ILE A 679 -43.33 12.72 -2.92
N ILE A 680 -43.79 13.79 -3.57
CA ILE A 680 -44.55 14.87 -2.93
C ILE A 680 -45.98 14.83 -3.46
N MET A 681 -46.94 14.50 -2.62
CA MET A 681 -48.37 14.51 -2.96
C MET A 681 -49.06 15.71 -2.33
N ASN A 682 -49.59 16.61 -3.16
CA ASN A 682 -50.28 17.83 -2.71
C ASN A 682 -49.48 18.68 -1.71
N GLY A 683 -48.14 18.62 -1.77
CA GLY A 683 -47.23 19.33 -0.88
C GLY A 683 -46.71 18.53 0.31
N ASP A 684 -47.25 17.32 0.55
CA ASP A 684 -46.78 16.42 1.62
C ASP A 684 -45.83 15.36 1.05
N GLU A 685 -44.68 15.16 1.70
CA GLU A 685 -43.73 14.10 1.37
C GLU A 685 -44.30 12.74 1.78
N ILE A 686 -44.29 11.79 0.84
CA ILE A 686 -44.74 10.43 1.03
C ILE A 686 -43.50 9.55 1.16
N PRO A 687 -43.28 8.90 2.31
CA PRO A 687 -42.13 8.02 2.48
C PRO A 687 -42.25 6.82 1.52
N VAL A 688 -41.15 6.54 0.81
CA VAL A 688 -41.03 5.44 -0.14
C VAL A 688 -40.00 4.45 0.37
N ASP A 689 -40.19 3.18 0.03
CA ASP A 689 -39.18 2.14 0.22
C ASP A 689 -38.32 2.09 -1.05
N ASP A 690 -37.09 2.59 -0.97
CA ASP A 690 -36.17 2.75 -2.10
C ASP A 690 -35.75 1.40 -2.74
N SER A 691 -35.99 0.27 -2.06
CA SER A 691 -35.57 -1.06 -2.52
C SER A 691 -36.23 -1.55 -3.80
N GLN A 692 -37.32 -0.93 -4.26
CA GLN A 692 -38.04 -1.38 -5.46
C GLN A 692 -37.51 -0.79 -6.77
N PHE A 693 -36.69 0.27 -6.71
CA PHE A 693 -36.24 0.99 -7.91
C PHE A 693 -34.82 0.61 -8.36
N SER A 694 -33.98 0.09 -7.47
CA SER A 694 -32.62 -0.35 -7.82
C SER A 694 -32.61 -1.40 -8.93
N ASP A 695 -33.62 -2.28 -8.97
CA ASP A 695 -33.74 -3.34 -9.98
C ASP A 695 -34.06 -2.84 -11.40
N LEU A 696 -34.56 -1.61 -11.56
CA LEU A 696 -34.94 -1.06 -12.87
C LEU A 696 -33.75 -0.50 -13.65
N PHE A 697 -32.69 -0.11 -12.95
CA PHE A 697 -31.55 0.60 -13.52
C PHE A 697 -30.21 -0.07 -13.23
N SER A 698 -30.17 -1.01 -12.28
CA SER A 698 -29.00 -1.85 -12.08
C SER A 698 -29.02 -2.97 -13.12
N PRO A 699 -28.11 -3.01 -14.11
CA PRO A 699 -27.96 -4.19 -14.94
C PRO A 699 -27.72 -5.37 -13.99
N SER A 700 -28.55 -6.40 -14.09
CA SER A 700 -28.28 -7.66 -13.40
C SER A 700 -26.89 -8.13 -13.79
N ALA A 701 -26.21 -8.88 -12.91
CA ALA A 701 -24.81 -9.33 -13.08
C ALA A 701 -24.45 -9.89 -14.48
N SER A 702 -25.44 -10.35 -15.25
CA SER A 702 -25.35 -10.54 -16.70
C SER A 702 -26.58 -9.95 -17.41
N SER A 703 -26.42 -8.88 -18.19
CA SER A 703 -27.50 -8.34 -19.02
C SER A 703 -27.17 -8.48 -20.51
N ASN A 704 -28.15 -8.94 -21.29
CA ASN A 704 -28.09 -8.88 -22.76
C ASN A 704 -28.64 -7.52 -23.17
N ILE A 705 -27.75 -6.63 -23.57
CA ILE A 705 -28.06 -5.29 -24.06
C ILE A 705 -28.17 -5.36 -25.58
N THR A 706 -29.20 -4.76 -26.15
CA THR A 706 -29.22 -4.51 -27.61
C THR A 706 -28.79 -3.08 -27.86
N TYR A 707 -27.99 -2.86 -28.88
CA TYR A 707 -27.51 -1.53 -29.23
C TYR A 707 -27.51 -1.28 -30.73
N SER A 708 -27.52 0.00 -31.09
CA SER A 708 -27.20 0.46 -32.43
C SER A 708 -26.45 1.77 -32.32
N CYS A 709 -25.42 1.94 -33.12
CA CYS A 709 -24.49 3.06 -33.02
C CYS A 709 -24.11 3.57 -34.40
N ASP A 710 -23.78 4.86 -34.47
CA ASP A 710 -23.07 5.47 -35.57
C ASP A 710 -21.94 6.37 -35.03
N GLU A 711 -21.42 7.30 -35.83
CA GLU A 711 -20.30 8.16 -35.43
C GLU A 711 -20.63 9.06 -34.23
N ASP A 712 -21.89 9.49 -34.10
CA ASP A 712 -22.33 10.54 -33.17
C ASP A 712 -23.44 10.08 -32.21
N THR A 713 -24.15 8.99 -32.53
CA THR A 713 -25.32 8.52 -31.78
C THR A 713 -25.18 7.07 -31.36
N LEU A 714 -25.54 6.78 -30.11
CA LEU A 714 -25.66 5.43 -29.57
C LEU A 714 -27.06 5.23 -29.00
N TYR A 715 -27.70 4.12 -29.35
CA TYR A 715 -28.94 3.65 -28.70
C TYR A 715 -28.62 2.41 -27.88
N LEU A 716 -28.94 2.42 -26.58
CA LEU A 716 -28.80 1.27 -25.70
C LEU A 716 -30.15 0.83 -25.16
N ASN A 717 -30.41 -0.46 -25.21
CA ASN A 717 -31.59 -1.08 -24.63
C ASN A 717 -31.16 -2.14 -23.61
N PHE A 718 -31.16 -1.73 -22.33
CA PHE A 718 -30.61 -2.49 -21.21
C PHE A 718 -31.44 -3.72 -20.81
N ALA A 719 -32.72 -3.76 -21.16
CA ALA A 719 -33.52 -4.98 -21.09
C ALA A 719 -34.70 -4.91 -22.07
N PRO A 720 -34.98 -5.97 -22.85
CA PRO A 720 -36.13 -6.00 -23.75
C PRO A 720 -37.48 -5.89 -23.01
N ASP A 721 -37.50 -6.13 -21.70
CA ASP A 721 -38.67 -5.98 -20.82
C ASP A 721 -38.63 -4.68 -19.97
N SER A 722 -37.63 -3.81 -20.14
CA SER A 722 -37.60 -2.53 -19.44
C SER A 722 -38.79 -1.66 -19.85
N VAL A 723 -39.25 -0.82 -18.92
CA VAL A 723 -40.39 0.06 -19.18
C VAL A 723 -40.02 1.15 -20.19
N LEU A 724 -38.77 1.61 -20.17
CA LEU A 724 -38.26 2.59 -21.11
C LEU A 724 -37.88 1.94 -22.45
N GLY A 725 -38.04 2.68 -23.54
CA GLY A 725 -37.47 2.31 -24.82
C GLY A 725 -35.94 2.38 -24.81
N PRO A 726 -35.27 2.09 -25.95
CA PRO A 726 -33.84 2.29 -26.09
C PRO A 726 -33.47 3.74 -25.75
N LEU A 727 -32.52 3.96 -24.85
CA LEU A 727 -32.01 5.28 -24.52
C LEU A 727 -31.03 5.75 -25.60
N LYS A 728 -31.17 7.00 -26.03
CA LYS A 728 -30.25 7.65 -26.95
C LYS A 728 -29.14 8.36 -26.17
N TYR A 729 -27.92 8.23 -26.64
CA TYR A 729 -26.75 8.95 -26.19
C TYR A 729 -26.10 9.67 -27.36
N ASN A 730 -25.49 10.82 -27.08
CA ASN A 730 -24.68 11.58 -28.02
C ASN A 730 -23.21 11.46 -27.62
N ARG A 731 -22.32 11.33 -28.60
CA ARG A 731 -20.87 11.26 -28.35
C ARG A 731 -20.32 12.62 -27.89
N GLN A 732 -19.34 12.61 -26.98
CA GLN A 732 -18.66 13.81 -26.48
C GLN A 732 -17.62 14.39 -27.46
#